data_AF-A0A1J5L9Z6-F1
#
_entry.id   AF-A0A1J5L9Z6-F1
#
_cell.length_a   1.000
_cell.length_b   1.000
_cell.length_c   1.000
_cell.angle_alpha   90.00
_cell.angle_beta   90.00
_cell.angle_gamma   90.00
#
_symmetry.space_group_name_H-M   'P 1'
#
loop_
_entity.id
_entity.type
_entity.pdbx_description
1 polymer ?
#
loop_
_entity_poly.entity_id
_entity_poly.type
_entity_poly.pdbx_seq_one_letter_code
_entity_poly.pdbx_strand_id
1 'polypeptide(L)'
;MTKEVNKNELFRLAAVLYADNNYEVSTKVIHRKILDSALLDCNNLDLSIHAIIDYIEEKYSLLISEEEILNIIDKYPDSFLIDYKNNSKTICLSHRRKQLLESKIKENNIDFFITKFSIERENKKHIKETLYDFLYHMFSINTASFQKLLDKKKDITNIISIQDSKYSDEQIELINEFLNWDNEAKNKAIFDISSYSLEYCLLTNKKGTSNFKLQNLKNKKFYLDTNVIYRGMGINGLDRQKRTLTFLKKFKEAGEQIFITRITDEEFRNSIKFYIDKLRKVENPKTSSKVFLEFRSLKDIHSYYHNWRKNKTNHNLELFEAYILNEYKLLLERLDIKIDYNRPYNEEDKDTKEYINDLYSSLNKSKPIDKPTYFQSTLNDVENILWVEKKREGKVENIFDTAYFFISSDNLLRKWDFYRGFTTPIVLLPSQWMSILLRYFDRTKDDFKSFVSFLNLRSNEKLIEGEKLNLILAGISEMTSDVEQQRYLVSNLIEKDFSKLININSSDEKIIEQSKLYAKTELEKQVSLLSQKVENLEEETTLKGQKVEAVIKTAKNKKDINIELESDLKKEKEFNKNLKEENLKLKISKGIAKWRRVLWLYIPLSLILVLIYILTIFFEESNINIGKKLIQSIDSQTSDSMKSFLNTLFYLPLAGCGWMVWQSVNKFNIEKVNNKNKELREKYENTTPYKING
;
A
#
# COMPACT_ATOMS: atom_id res chain seq x y z
N MET A 1 -9.43 21.68 -50.07
CA MET A 1 -8.68 20.53 -49.52
C MET A 1 -8.66 20.61 -48.00
N THR A 2 -8.92 19.51 -47.31
CA THR A 2 -9.18 19.47 -45.85
C THR A 2 -7.92 19.77 -45.03
N LYS A 3 -8.09 20.40 -43.85
CA LYS A 3 -7.00 20.74 -42.90
C LYS A 3 -6.11 19.54 -42.51
N GLU A 4 -6.58 18.30 -42.63
CA GLU A 4 -5.81 17.09 -42.34
C GLU A 4 -4.73 16.77 -43.38
N VAL A 5 -5.01 16.98 -44.68
CA VAL A 5 -4.04 16.70 -45.76
C VAL A 5 -2.79 17.54 -45.58
N ASN A 6 -2.96 18.81 -45.20
CA ASN A 6 -1.88 19.76 -44.98
C ASN A 6 -1.01 19.42 -43.73
N LYS A 7 -1.60 18.76 -42.71
CA LYS A 7 -0.87 18.31 -41.50
C LYS A 7 0.01 17.09 -41.78
N ASN A 8 -0.49 16.13 -42.54
CA ASN A 8 0.29 14.95 -42.92
C ASN A 8 1.46 15.31 -43.86
N GLU A 9 1.24 16.24 -44.79
CA GLU A 9 2.29 16.78 -45.67
C GLU A 9 3.42 17.43 -44.85
N LEU A 10 3.09 18.20 -43.80
CA LEU A 10 4.07 18.80 -42.89
C LEU A 10 4.94 17.75 -42.16
N PHE A 11 4.31 16.71 -41.60
CA PHE A 11 5.03 15.67 -40.87
C PHE A 11 5.88 14.80 -41.80
N ARG A 12 5.43 14.59 -43.03
CA ARG A 12 6.19 13.90 -44.07
C ARG A 12 7.40 14.72 -44.50
N LEU A 13 7.23 16.02 -44.72
CA LEU A 13 8.33 16.93 -45.03
C LEU A 13 9.37 16.96 -43.90
N ALA A 14 8.92 17.05 -42.64
CA ALA A 14 9.83 16.94 -41.49
C ALA A 14 10.59 15.59 -41.50
N ALA A 15 9.91 14.48 -41.79
CA ALA A 15 10.56 13.18 -41.90
C ALA A 15 11.60 13.13 -43.03
N VAL A 16 11.31 13.70 -44.21
CA VAL A 16 12.22 13.76 -45.36
C VAL A 16 13.45 14.63 -45.06
N LEU A 17 13.25 15.80 -44.46
CA LEU A 17 14.33 16.72 -44.09
C LEU A 17 15.30 16.10 -43.08
N TYR A 18 14.82 15.23 -42.20
CA TYR A 18 15.61 14.62 -41.13
C TYR A 18 15.96 13.14 -41.33
N ALA A 19 15.57 12.58 -42.48
CA ALA A 19 15.85 11.20 -42.89
C ALA A 19 17.36 10.87 -42.87
N ASP A 20 18.22 11.80 -43.28
CA ASP A 20 19.64 11.53 -43.44
C ASP A 20 20.48 11.68 -42.17
N ASN A 21 19.86 11.99 -41.01
CA ASN A 21 20.53 12.24 -39.72
C ASN A 21 21.69 13.25 -39.79
N ASN A 22 21.85 13.94 -40.92
CA ASN A 22 22.89 14.91 -41.16
C ASN A 22 22.26 16.30 -41.04
N TYR A 23 22.53 16.94 -39.90
CA TYR A 23 21.91 18.20 -39.47
C TYR A 23 22.82 19.41 -39.73
N GLU A 24 23.95 19.23 -40.43
CA GLU A 24 24.76 20.34 -40.93
C GLU A 24 23.92 21.26 -41.81
N VAL A 25 23.75 22.49 -41.33
CA VAL A 25 22.90 23.49 -41.98
C VAL A 25 23.75 24.31 -42.93
N SER A 26 23.58 24.01 -44.23
CA SER A 26 23.74 25.03 -45.25
C SER A 26 22.40 25.21 -45.94
N THR A 27 22.06 26.45 -46.31
CA THR A 27 20.84 26.77 -47.08
C THR A 27 20.70 25.84 -48.30
N LYS A 28 21.83 25.48 -48.93
CA LYS A 28 21.90 24.55 -50.06
C LYS A 28 21.46 23.12 -49.71
N VAL A 29 21.83 22.60 -48.53
CA VAL A 29 21.40 21.26 -48.07
C VAL A 29 19.91 21.27 -47.76
N ILE A 30 19.38 22.35 -47.21
CA ILE A 30 17.95 22.47 -46.91
C ILE A 30 17.14 22.57 -48.21
N HIS A 31 17.55 23.42 -49.16
CA HIS A 31 16.89 23.51 -50.47
C HIS A 31 16.91 22.17 -51.22
N ARG A 32 18.01 21.41 -51.16
CA ARG A 32 18.06 20.04 -51.72
C ARG A 32 17.00 19.13 -51.11
N LYS A 33 16.87 19.13 -49.78
CA LYS A 33 15.91 18.25 -49.10
C LYS A 33 14.45 18.67 -49.37
N ILE A 34 14.19 19.96 -49.59
CA ILE A 34 12.87 20.44 -50.04
C ILE A 34 12.59 19.94 -51.46
N LEU A 35 13.58 20.03 -52.36
CA LEU A 35 13.47 19.50 -53.71
C LEU A 35 13.22 17.98 -53.71
N ASP A 36 13.95 17.24 -52.87
CA ASP A 36 13.72 15.80 -52.64
C ASP A 36 12.27 15.52 -52.20
N SER A 37 11.71 16.32 -51.29
CA SER A 37 10.32 16.16 -50.82
C SER A 37 9.30 16.48 -51.92
N ALA A 38 9.47 17.60 -52.62
CA ALA A 38 8.55 18.03 -53.68
C ALA A 38 8.46 16.99 -54.80
N LEU A 39 9.60 16.50 -55.28
CA LEU A 39 9.65 15.46 -56.31
C LEU A 39 9.02 14.15 -55.83
N LEU A 40 9.23 13.77 -54.56
CA LEU A 40 8.66 12.54 -54.00
C LEU A 40 7.14 12.64 -53.82
N ASP A 41 6.61 13.80 -53.42
CA ASP A 41 5.17 14.05 -53.29
C ASP A 41 4.48 14.09 -54.66
N CYS A 42 5.19 14.51 -55.71
CA CYS A 42 4.75 14.39 -57.11
C CYS A 42 4.98 12.98 -57.71
N ASN A 43 5.12 11.94 -56.89
CA ASN A 43 5.35 10.54 -57.28
C ASN A 43 6.64 10.30 -58.10
N ASN A 44 7.57 11.25 -58.06
CA ASN A 44 8.79 11.26 -58.86
C ASN A 44 8.55 11.31 -60.37
N LEU A 45 7.50 12.03 -60.79
CA LEU A 45 7.27 12.35 -62.20
C LEU A 45 8.35 13.32 -62.70
N ASP A 46 8.65 13.28 -64.00
CA ASP A 46 9.54 14.26 -64.63
C ASP A 46 8.84 15.63 -64.66
N LEU A 47 9.34 16.57 -63.88
CA LEU A 47 8.76 17.90 -63.75
C LEU A 47 9.69 18.97 -64.31
N SER A 48 9.13 19.98 -64.97
CA SER A 48 9.89 21.17 -65.36
C SER A 48 10.29 21.98 -64.13
N ILE A 49 11.36 22.77 -64.23
CA ILE A 49 11.82 23.63 -63.13
C ILE A 49 10.69 24.57 -62.66
N HIS A 50 9.93 25.16 -63.59
CA HIS A 50 8.80 26.01 -63.25
C HIS A 50 7.71 25.26 -62.47
N ALA A 51 7.34 24.05 -62.89
CA ALA A 51 6.34 23.25 -62.17
C ALA A 51 6.80 22.89 -60.74
N ILE A 52 8.11 22.68 -60.55
CA ILE A 52 8.69 22.44 -59.23
C ILE A 52 8.63 23.71 -58.37
N ILE A 53 8.96 24.87 -58.94
CA ILE A 53 8.88 26.17 -58.24
C ILE A 53 7.44 26.46 -57.82
N ASP A 54 6.48 26.33 -58.75
CA ASP A 54 5.06 26.55 -58.49
C ASP A 54 4.54 25.61 -57.39
N TYR A 55 4.94 24.33 -57.44
CA TYR A 55 4.57 23.36 -56.40
C TYR A 55 5.13 23.74 -55.02
N ILE A 56 6.41 24.13 -54.95
CA ILE A 56 7.07 24.51 -53.69
C ILE A 56 6.45 25.80 -53.12
N GLU A 57 6.10 26.76 -53.97
CA GLU A 57 5.42 27.99 -53.56
C GLU A 57 4.00 27.70 -53.04
N GLU A 58 3.20 26.94 -53.79
CA GLU A 58 1.81 26.62 -53.43
C GLU A 58 1.74 25.79 -52.13
N LYS A 59 2.60 24.78 -52.00
CA LYS A 59 2.52 23.81 -50.89
C LYS A 59 3.30 24.20 -49.65
N TYR A 60 4.48 24.80 -49.82
CA TYR A 60 5.36 25.12 -48.69
C TYR A 60 5.46 26.62 -48.42
N SER A 61 4.90 27.48 -49.29
CA SER A 61 5.03 28.94 -49.19
C SER A 61 6.50 29.39 -49.15
N LEU A 62 7.35 28.71 -49.92
CA LEU A 62 8.78 28.98 -50.06
C LEU A 62 9.06 29.48 -51.47
N LEU A 63 9.89 30.51 -51.59
CA LEU A 63 10.32 31.07 -52.87
C LEU A 63 11.76 30.62 -53.12
N ILE A 64 11.94 29.75 -54.11
CA ILE A 64 13.25 29.25 -54.56
C ILE A 64 13.45 29.70 -56.00
N SER A 65 14.61 30.26 -56.33
CA SER A 65 14.90 30.67 -57.70
C SER A 65 15.31 29.49 -58.58
N GLU A 66 15.14 29.63 -59.89
CA GLU A 66 15.62 28.65 -60.87
C GLU A 66 17.14 28.42 -60.76
N GLU A 67 17.93 29.47 -60.54
CA GLU A 67 19.38 29.38 -60.32
C GLU A 67 19.73 28.55 -59.07
N GLU A 68 18.95 28.67 -57.99
CA GLU A 68 19.17 27.89 -56.77
C GLU A 68 18.90 26.40 -57.00
N ILE A 69 17.85 26.06 -57.74
CA ILE A 69 17.53 24.67 -58.11
C ILE A 69 18.64 24.08 -58.98
N LEU A 70 19.09 24.81 -60.00
CA LEU A 70 20.18 24.37 -60.89
C LEU A 70 21.48 24.13 -60.11
N ASN A 71 21.87 25.07 -59.24
CA ASN A 71 23.05 24.94 -58.40
C ASN A 71 23.02 23.71 -57.46
N ILE A 72 21.83 23.29 -57.04
CA ILE A 72 21.66 22.08 -56.21
C ILE A 72 21.86 20.82 -57.04
N ILE A 73 21.23 20.78 -58.22
CA ILE A 73 21.31 19.63 -59.11
C ILE A 73 22.75 19.38 -59.52
N ASP A 74 23.47 20.44 -59.91
CA ASP A 74 24.88 20.35 -60.33
C ASP A 74 25.79 19.87 -59.19
N LYS A 75 25.44 20.19 -57.94
CA LYS A 75 26.21 19.77 -56.76
C LYS A 75 25.93 18.31 -56.34
N TYR A 76 24.78 17.74 -56.72
CA TYR A 76 24.36 16.39 -56.32
C TYR A 76 23.92 15.54 -57.52
N PRO A 77 24.83 15.28 -58.49
CA PRO A 77 24.48 14.61 -59.74
C PRO A 77 23.94 13.18 -59.54
N ASP A 78 24.39 12.46 -58.51
CA ASP A 78 23.92 11.10 -58.23
C ASP A 78 22.48 11.03 -57.70
N SER A 79 21.92 12.17 -57.24
CA SER A 79 20.60 12.25 -56.62
C SER A 79 19.49 12.60 -57.61
N PHE A 80 19.81 13.29 -58.69
CA PHE A 80 18.84 13.85 -59.63
C PHE A 80 19.12 13.37 -61.06
N LEU A 81 18.08 12.99 -61.78
CA LEU A 81 18.11 12.69 -63.20
C LEU A 81 17.54 13.88 -63.97
N ILE A 82 18.19 14.24 -65.07
CA ILE A 82 17.79 15.34 -65.94
C ILE A 82 17.38 14.74 -67.28
N ASP A 83 16.19 15.07 -67.74
CA ASP A 83 15.69 14.73 -69.07
C ASP A 83 15.25 15.99 -69.82
N TYR A 84 15.22 15.94 -71.16
CA TYR A 84 14.83 17.06 -72.02
C TYR A 84 13.58 16.69 -72.81
N LYS A 85 12.42 17.15 -72.33
CA LYS A 85 11.12 16.99 -73.01
C LYS A 85 10.67 18.34 -73.56
N ASN A 86 10.38 18.39 -74.86
CA ASN A 86 9.89 19.59 -75.57
C ASN A 86 10.75 20.86 -75.35
N ASN A 87 12.08 20.78 -75.48
CA ASN A 87 13.03 21.87 -75.19
C ASN A 87 12.99 22.42 -73.75
N SER A 88 12.27 21.78 -72.82
CA SER A 88 12.23 22.14 -71.41
C SER A 88 13.00 21.11 -70.57
N LYS A 89 13.84 21.60 -69.65
CA LYS A 89 14.62 20.76 -68.75
C LYS A 89 13.69 20.19 -67.67
N THR A 90 13.53 18.89 -67.64
CA THR A 90 12.73 18.16 -66.64
C THR A 90 13.63 17.40 -65.66
N ILE A 91 13.20 17.31 -64.41
CA ILE A 91 13.99 16.77 -63.30
C ILE A 91 13.15 15.72 -62.57
N CYS A 92 13.80 14.61 -62.20
CA CYS A 92 13.28 13.63 -61.25
C CYS A 92 14.41 13.10 -60.35
N LEU A 93 14.06 12.40 -59.27
CA LEU A 93 15.02 11.74 -58.39
C LEU A 93 15.54 10.46 -59.04
N SER A 94 16.82 10.16 -58.79
CA SER A 94 17.39 8.86 -59.14
C SER A 94 16.70 7.73 -58.37
N HIS A 95 16.59 6.55 -58.99
CA HIS A 95 15.92 5.39 -58.38
C HIS A 95 16.51 5.03 -57.01
N ARG A 96 17.84 5.10 -56.89
CA ARG A 96 18.56 4.87 -55.63
C ARG A 96 18.19 5.89 -54.55
N ARG A 97 18.09 7.19 -54.90
CA ARG A 97 17.70 8.24 -53.95
C ARG A 97 16.24 8.10 -53.55
N LYS A 98 15.34 7.82 -54.49
CA LYS A 98 13.91 7.57 -54.23
C LYS A 98 13.70 6.44 -53.22
N GLN A 99 14.29 5.27 -53.44
CA GLN A 99 14.15 4.12 -52.53
C GLN A 99 14.70 4.41 -51.12
N LEU A 100 15.79 5.16 -51.04
CA LEU A 100 16.37 5.57 -49.75
C LEU A 100 15.44 6.52 -48.98
N LEU A 101 14.78 7.45 -49.67
CA LEU A 101 13.82 8.35 -49.03
C LEU A 101 12.54 7.60 -48.61
N GLU A 102 12.00 6.74 -49.48
CA GLU A 102 10.77 5.99 -49.21
C GLU A 102 10.91 5.01 -48.03
N SER A 103 12.04 4.30 -47.92
CA SER A 103 12.32 3.41 -46.78
C SER A 103 12.34 4.18 -45.46
N LYS A 104 12.97 5.36 -45.44
CA LYS A 104 13.06 6.21 -44.25
C LYS A 104 11.76 6.94 -43.89
N ILE A 105 10.86 7.18 -44.85
CA ILE A 105 9.52 7.71 -44.55
C ILE A 105 8.66 6.63 -43.89
N LYS A 106 8.81 5.36 -44.30
CA LYS A 106 8.04 4.23 -43.75
C LYS A 106 8.55 3.81 -42.38
N GLU A 107 9.85 3.91 -42.12
CA GLU A 107 10.47 3.55 -40.84
C GLU A 107 10.79 4.81 -40.02
N ASN A 108 10.17 4.97 -38.84
CA ASN A 108 10.47 6.02 -37.84
C ASN A 108 9.88 7.43 -38.06
N ASN A 109 8.83 7.59 -38.84
CA ASN A 109 8.09 8.86 -38.88
C ASN A 109 7.15 9.01 -37.65
N ILE A 110 6.68 10.23 -37.39
CA ILE A 110 5.79 10.48 -36.24
C ILE A 110 4.42 9.78 -36.37
N ASP A 111 3.90 9.62 -37.59
CA ASP A 111 2.62 8.95 -37.87
C ASP A 111 2.66 7.46 -37.49
N PHE A 112 3.79 6.79 -37.71
CA PHE A 112 4.05 5.43 -37.29
C PHE A 112 3.95 5.30 -35.76
N PHE A 113 4.59 6.22 -35.02
CA PHE A 113 4.54 6.21 -33.56
C PHE A 113 3.15 6.56 -33.01
N ILE A 114 2.43 7.49 -33.64
CA ILE A 114 1.04 7.83 -33.30
C ILE A 114 0.12 6.63 -33.55
N THR A 115 0.29 5.96 -34.69
CA THR A 115 -0.48 4.76 -35.05
C THR A 115 -0.20 3.62 -34.08
N LYS A 116 1.08 3.36 -33.79
CA LYS A 116 1.49 2.35 -32.81
C LYS A 116 0.91 2.62 -31.43
N PHE A 117 1.01 3.86 -30.94
CA PHE A 117 0.45 4.27 -29.65
C PHE A 117 -1.07 4.14 -29.60
N SER A 118 -1.76 4.43 -30.72
CA SER A 118 -3.22 4.29 -30.81
C SER A 118 -3.68 2.82 -30.75
N ILE A 119 -2.91 1.91 -31.37
CA ILE A 119 -3.18 0.46 -31.35
C ILE A 119 -2.99 -0.10 -29.93
N GLU A 120 -1.92 0.31 -29.22
CA GLU A 120 -1.60 -0.18 -27.88
C GLU A 120 -2.62 0.21 -26.79
N ARG A 121 -3.46 1.23 -27.02
CA ARG A 121 -4.40 1.78 -26.02
C ARG A 121 -5.89 1.61 -26.35
N GLU A 122 -6.24 0.58 -27.13
CA GLU A 122 -7.63 0.20 -27.46
C GLU A 122 -8.51 1.39 -27.92
N ASN A 123 -8.02 2.17 -28.90
CA ASN A 123 -8.81 3.15 -29.67
C ASN A 123 -9.83 3.96 -28.84
N LYS A 124 -9.37 4.77 -27.88
CA LYS A 124 -10.15 5.96 -27.49
C LYS A 124 -10.50 6.72 -28.79
N LYS A 125 -11.76 7.06 -29.04
CA LYS A 125 -12.11 7.84 -30.24
C LYS A 125 -11.26 9.13 -30.23
N HIS A 126 -10.68 9.50 -31.37
CA HIS A 126 -9.92 10.76 -31.59
C HIS A 126 -8.48 10.86 -31.02
N ILE A 127 -7.78 9.75 -30.68
CA ILE A 127 -6.34 9.82 -30.27
C ILE A 127 -5.50 10.50 -31.35
N LYS A 128 -5.58 10.00 -32.59
CA LYS A 128 -4.77 10.50 -33.72
C LYS A 128 -5.01 11.98 -33.98
N GLU A 129 -6.29 12.38 -34.05
CA GLU A 129 -6.69 13.77 -34.26
C GLU A 129 -6.16 14.70 -33.16
N THR A 130 -6.26 14.29 -31.90
CA THR A 130 -5.77 15.07 -30.75
C THR A 130 -4.26 15.26 -30.80
N LEU A 131 -3.51 14.19 -31.07
CA LEU A 131 -2.04 14.25 -31.17
C LEU A 131 -1.59 15.06 -32.39
N TYR A 132 -2.28 14.96 -33.53
CA TYR A 132 -2.00 15.78 -34.71
C TYR A 132 -2.29 17.26 -34.49
N ASP A 133 -3.42 17.58 -33.86
CA ASP A 133 -3.73 18.95 -33.45
C ASP A 133 -2.66 19.52 -32.53
N PHE A 134 -2.23 18.74 -31.53
CA PHE A 134 -1.17 19.13 -30.60
C PHE A 134 0.17 19.38 -31.31
N LEU A 135 0.66 18.45 -32.13
CA LEU A 135 1.94 18.59 -32.81
C LEU A 135 1.95 19.73 -33.83
N TYR A 136 0.85 19.90 -34.57
CA TYR A 136 0.71 21.01 -35.51
C TYR A 136 0.67 22.36 -34.77
N HIS A 137 -0.04 22.43 -33.65
CA HIS A 137 -0.09 23.62 -32.81
C HIS A 137 1.30 23.94 -32.23
N MET A 138 2.04 22.93 -31.76
CA MET A 138 3.42 23.06 -31.30
C MET A 138 4.34 23.59 -32.39
N PHE A 139 4.26 23.03 -33.61
CA PHE A 139 5.00 23.53 -34.77
C PHE A 139 4.66 25.00 -35.06
N SER A 140 3.37 25.34 -35.11
CA SER A 140 2.90 26.70 -35.41
C SER A 140 3.40 27.73 -34.39
N ILE A 141 3.36 27.39 -33.09
CA ILE A 141 3.88 28.24 -32.01
C ILE A 141 5.39 28.43 -32.14
N ASN A 142 6.12 27.36 -32.43
CA ASN A 142 7.57 27.44 -32.57
C ASN A 142 7.95 28.28 -33.80
N THR A 143 7.29 28.08 -34.94
CA THR A 143 7.47 28.90 -36.15
C THR A 143 7.21 30.38 -35.83
N ALA A 144 6.08 30.69 -35.20
CA ALA A 144 5.77 32.04 -34.74
C ALA A 144 6.88 32.63 -33.84
N SER A 145 7.34 31.84 -32.87
CA SER A 145 8.36 32.28 -31.91
C SER A 145 9.70 32.54 -32.59
N PHE A 146 10.15 31.64 -33.47
CA PHE A 146 11.40 31.79 -34.22
C PHE A 146 11.33 32.93 -35.23
N GLN A 147 10.19 33.12 -35.91
CA GLN A 147 10.00 34.28 -36.79
C GLN A 147 10.17 35.58 -36.02
N LYS A 148 9.63 35.70 -34.80
CA LYS A 148 9.82 36.91 -33.98
C LYS A 148 11.27 37.11 -33.55
N LEU A 149 12.00 36.03 -33.27
CA LEU A 149 13.43 36.09 -32.93
C LEU A 149 14.30 36.53 -34.10
N LEU A 150 13.84 36.33 -35.34
CA LEU A 150 14.59 36.58 -36.58
C LEU A 150 14.14 37.84 -37.34
N ASP A 151 12.88 38.27 -37.25
CA ASP A 151 12.35 39.45 -37.93
C ASP A 151 11.38 40.28 -37.04
N LYS A 152 11.74 41.55 -36.87
CA LYS A 152 11.09 42.60 -36.10
C LYS A 152 9.63 42.88 -36.50
N LYS A 153 9.24 42.66 -37.76
CA LYS A 153 8.01 43.25 -38.35
C LYS A 153 6.80 42.31 -38.45
N LYS A 154 6.92 41.02 -38.13
CA LYS A 154 5.77 40.10 -38.25
C LYS A 154 4.84 40.20 -37.04
N ASP A 155 3.57 40.50 -37.32
CA ASP A 155 2.48 40.44 -36.35
C ASP A 155 2.04 38.98 -36.17
N ILE A 156 2.10 38.49 -34.93
CA ILE A 156 1.88 37.09 -34.59
C ILE A 156 0.83 36.94 -33.47
N THR A 157 0.06 38.01 -33.26
CA THR A 157 -0.95 38.15 -32.21
C THR A 157 -1.99 37.04 -32.21
N ASN A 158 -2.41 36.56 -33.39
CA ASN A 158 -3.45 35.54 -33.55
C ASN A 158 -3.02 34.09 -33.21
N ILE A 159 -1.72 33.79 -33.08
CA ILE A 159 -1.23 32.40 -32.90
C ILE A 159 -0.92 32.09 -31.42
N ILE A 160 -0.54 33.09 -30.63
CA ILE A 160 -0.08 32.91 -29.24
C ILE A 160 -1.24 32.88 -28.23
N SER A 161 -2.39 33.47 -28.58
CA SER A 161 -3.63 33.46 -27.79
C SER A 161 -4.24 32.06 -27.60
N ILE A 162 -3.78 31.04 -28.34
CA ILE A 162 -4.35 29.68 -28.34
C ILE A 162 -3.76 28.79 -27.22
N GLN A 163 -2.73 29.25 -26.50
CA GLN A 163 -1.95 28.41 -25.56
C GLN A 163 -2.68 27.94 -24.29
N ASP A 164 -3.77 28.59 -23.85
CA ASP A 164 -4.27 28.36 -22.47
C ASP A 164 -5.62 27.63 -22.35
N SER A 165 -6.35 27.33 -23.44
CA SER A 165 -7.70 26.77 -23.28
C SER A 165 -8.26 26.06 -24.51
N LYS A 166 -7.52 25.12 -25.11
CA LYS A 166 -8.09 24.29 -26.20
C LYS A 166 -8.35 22.84 -25.80
N TYR A 167 -7.54 22.28 -24.91
CA TYR A 167 -7.59 20.86 -24.59
C TYR A 167 -8.38 20.60 -23.32
N SER A 168 -9.27 19.61 -23.35
CA SER A 168 -9.93 19.07 -22.14
C SER A 168 -8.93 18.33 -21.25
N ASP A 169 -9.28 18.08 -19.99
CA ASP A 169 -8.42 17.32 -19.07
C ASP A 169 -8.09 15.91 -19.60
N GLU A 170 -9.07 15.25 -20.24
CA GLU A 170 -8.86 13.96 -20.92
C GLU A 170 -7.86 14.05 -22.08
N GLN A 171 -7.90 15.14 -22.86
CA GLN A 171 -6.95 15.37 -23.95
C GLN A 171 -5.55 15.69 -23.41
N ILE A 172 -5.45 16.44 -22.32
CA ILE A 172 -4.19 16.77 -21.65
C ILE A 172 -3.53 15.49 -21.11
N GLU A 173 -4.30 14.62 -20.45
CA GLU A 173 -3.84 13.32 -19.97
C GLU A 173 -3.29 12.50 -21.14
N LEU A 174 -4.08 12.35 -22.22
CA LEU A 174 -3.67 11.62 -23.42
C LEU A 174 -2.39 12.16 -24.08
N ILE A 175 -2.27 13.49 -24.20
CA ILE A 175 -1.06 14.13 -24.74
C ILE A 175 0.14 13.84 -23.83
N ASN A 176 -0.02 14.02 -22.51
CA ASN A 176 1.04 13.76 -21.55
C ASN A 176 1.45 12.29 -21.51
N GLU A 177 0.52 11.36 -21.66
CA GLU A 177 0.80 9.93 -21.79
C GLU A 177 1.65 9.62 -23.03
N PHE A 178 1.33 10.22 -24.18
CA PHE A 178 2.13 10.06 -25.41
C PHE A 178 3.54 10.67 -25.27
N LEU A 179 3.64 11.86 -24.66
CA LEU A 179 4.93 12.51 -24.41
C LEU A 179 5.81 11.69 -23.44
N ASN A 180 5.20 11.13 -22.39
CA ASN A 180 5.90 10.32 -21.38
C ASN A 180 6.13 8.85 -21.81
N TRP A 181 5.54 8.38 -22.92
CA TRP A 181 5.77 7.04 -23.45
C TRP A 181 7.26 6.82 -23.78
N ASP A 182 7.87 5.79 -23.20
CA ASP A 182 9.32 5.62 -23.30
C ASP A 182 9.72 5.02 -24.65
N ASN A 183 10.01 5.91 -25.61
CA ASN A 183 10.44 5.55 -26.94
C ASN A 183 11.40 6.61 -27.49
N GLU A 184 12.65 6.22 -27.71
CA GLU A 184 13.72 7.11 -28.15
C GLU A 184 13.48 7.66 -29.56
N ALA A 185 13.07 6.80 -30.50
CA ALA A 185 12.84 7.19 -31.88
C ALA A 185 11.63 8.13 -32.02
N LYS A 186 10.59 7.92 -31.19
CA LYS A 186 9.47 8.87 -31.04
C LYS A 186 9.95 10.23 -30.54
N ASN A 187 10.81 10.25 -29.50
CA ASN A 187 11.32 11.51 -28.96
C ASN A 187 12.12 12.29 -30.03
N LYS A 188 12.92 11.58 -30.83
CA LYS A 188 13.61 12.16 -31.99
C LYS A 188 12.64 12.71 -33.03
N ALA A 189 11.59 11.95 -33.40
CA ALA A 189 10.60 12.40 -34.38
C ALA A 189 9.85 13.67 -33.93
N ILE A 190 9.50 13.79 -32.64
CA ILE A 190 8.88 15.01 -32.09
C ILE A 190 9.86 16.19 -32.16
N PHE A 191 11.13 15.96 -31.84
CA PHE A 191 12.17 16.97 -31.96
C PHE A 191 12.40 17.41 -33.41
N ASP A 192 12.38 16.47 -34.37
CA ASP A 192 12.55 16.75 -35.79
C ASP A 192 11.44 17.70 -36.30
N ILE A 193 10.19 17.54 -35.84
CA ILE A 193 9.09 18.48 -36.13
C ILE A 193 9.38 19.88 -35.55
N SER A 194 9.85 19.97 -34.30
CA SER A 194 10.20 21.28 -33.71
C SER A 194 11.38 21.92 -34.44
N SER A 195 12.40 21.15 -34.80
CA SER A 195 13.57 21.63 -35.54
C SER A 195 13.19 22.12 -36.94
N TYR A 196 12.21 21.48 -37.58
CA TYR A 196 11.70 21.93 -38.87
C TYR A 196 11.19 23.38 -38.79
N SER A 197 10.53 23.77 -37.70
CA SER A 197 10.03 25.15 -37.56
C SER A 197 11.16 26.18 -37.60
N LEU A 198 12.31 25.86 -37.02
CA LEU A 198 13.49 26.73 -37.04
C LEU A 198 14.07 26.86 -38.46
N GLU A 199 14.26 25.74 -39.17
CA GLU A 199 14.74 25.77 -40.56
C GLU A 199 13.80 26.53 -41.48
N TYR A 200 12.49 26.26 -41.37
CA TYR A 200 11.47 26.96 -42.13
C TYR A 200 11.54 28.49 -41.92
N CYS A 201 11.75 28.92 -40.68
CA CYS A 201 11.93 30.35 -40.37
C CYS A 201 13.23 30.93 -40.95
N LEU A 202 14.31 30.15 -41.01
CA LEU A 202 15.56 30.59 -41.63
C LEU A 202 15.42 30.76 -43.14
N LEU A 203 14.72 29.86 -43.81
CA LEU A 203 14.51 29.92 -45.27
C LEU A 203 13.57 31.04 -45.71
N THR A 204 12.48 31.24 -44.98
CA THR A 204 11.45 32.24 -45.34
C THR A 204 11.89 33.68 -45.11
N ASN A 205 13.02 33.91 -44.42
CA ASN A 205 13.46 35.24 -44.06
C ASN A 205 14.34 35.88 -45.14
N LYS A 206 13.72 36.66 -46.03
CA LYS A 206 14.33 37.24 -47.26
C LYS A 206 15.51 38.20 -47.04
N LYS A 207 15.81 38.62 -45.81
CA LYS A 207 16.85 39.62 -45.51
C LYS A 207 18.27 39.09 -45.27
N GLY A 208 18.51 37.77 -45.34
CA GLY A 208 19.77 37.19 -44.91
C GLY A 208 20.37 36.13 -45.82
N THR A 209 20.22 36.22 -47.14
CA THR A 209 20.90 35.31 -48.08
C THR A 209 22.43 35.42 -48.05
N SER A 210 23.02 36.39 -47.35
CA SER A 210 24.45 36.49 -47.10
C SER A 210 24.78 36.51 -45.60
N ASN A 211 25.37 35.43 -45.10
CA ASN A 211 26.00 35.29 -43.78
C ASN A 211 25.15 34.95 -42.53
N PHE A 212 24.16 34.06 -42.62
CA PHE A 212 23.71 33.30 -41.44
C PHE A 212 24.82 32.34 -40.96
N LYS A 213 25.80 32.85 -40.20
CA LYS A 213 26.76 32.02 -39.46
C LYS A 213 26.14 31.64 -38.13
N LEU A 214 25.63 30.42 -38.07
CA LEU A 214 25.13 29.71 -36.89
C LEU A 214 26.07 29.80 -35.66
N GLN A 215 27.37 30.06 -35.88
CA GLN A 215 28.36 30.35 -34.84
C GLN A 215 28.04 31.61 -34.00
N ASN A 216 27.30 32.59 -34.55
CA ASN A 216 26.94 33.84 -33.86
C ASN A 216 25.90 33.63 -32.74
N LEU A 217 25.30 32.44 -32.66
CA LEU A 217 24.39 32.04 -31.58
C LEU A 217 25.12 31.45 -30.37
N LYS A 218 26.44 31.26 -30.45
CA LYS A 218 27.27 30.83 -29.32
C LYS A 218 27.57 31.99 -28.37
N ASN A 219 28.01 31.65 -27.15
CA ASN A 219 28.49 32.59 -26.14
C ASN A 219 27.45 33.64 -25.70
N LYS A 220 26.17 33.26 -25.67
CA LYS A 220 25.11 34.09 -25.10
C LYS A 220 25.14 34.02 -23.56
N LYS A 221 24.48 34.99 -22.92
CA LYS A 221 24.39 35.14 -21.47
C LYS A 221 22.94 35.01 -21.02
N PHE A 222 22.67 34.09 -20.11
CA PHE A 222 21.30 33.76 -19.69
C PHE A 222 21.11 34.01 -18.22
N TYR A 223 20.05 34.74 -17.89
CA TYR A 223 19.56 34.88 -16.52
C TYR A 223 18.47 33.84 -16.27
N LEU A 224 18.49 33.19 -15.10
CA LEU A 224 17.50 32.18 -14.76
C LEU A 224 16.41 32.75 -13.83
N ASP A 225 15.17 32.38 -14.08
CA ASP A 225 14.05 32.52 -13.16
C ASP A 225 14.21 31.55 -11.97
N THR A 226 13.74 31.97 -10.79
CA THR A 226 13.65 31.16 -9.56
C THR A 226 12.94 29.82 -9.80
N ASN A 227 11.92 29.77 -10.67
CA ASN A 227 11.24 28.52 -11.03
C ASN A 227 12.16 27.48 -11.69
N VAL A 228 13.17 27.92 -12.45
CA VAL A 228 14.15 27.03 -13.08
C VAL A 228 15.08 26.46 -12.00
N ILE A 229 15.44 27.28 -11.01
CA ILE A 229 16.25 26.89 -9.86
C ILE A 229 15.53 25.83 -9.02
N TYR A 230 14.25 26.06 -8.67
CA TYR A 230 13.42 25.09 -7.94
C TYR A 230 13.39 23.72 -8.62
N ARG A 231 13.27 23.71 -9.96
CA ARG A 231 13.30 22.47 -10.75
C ARG A 231 14.69 21.84 -10.72
N GLY A 232 15.75 22.61 -10.92
CA GLY A 232 17.14 22.13 -10.89
C GLY A 232 17.59 21.55 -9.55
N MET A 233 17.00 21.98 -8.44
CA MET A 233 17.19 21.42 -7.09
C MET A 233 16.36 20.15 -6.84
N GLY A 234 15.33 19.91 -7.64
CA GLY A 234 14.41 18.78 -7.47
C GLY A 234 13.30 19.01 -6.45
N ILE A 235 13.05 20.26 -6.05
CA ILE A 235 11.92 20.63 -5.20
C ILE A 235 10.60 20.30 -5.90
N ASN A 236 10.52 20.50 -7.21
CA ASN A 236 9.36 20.09 -8.02
C ASN A 236 9.40 18.62 -8.49
N GLY A 237 10.29 17.80 -7.92
CA GLY A 237 10.44 16.38 -8.22
C GLY A 237 11.69 16.01 -9.01
N LEU A 238 12.14 14.77 -8.80
CA LEU A 238 13.37 14.21 -9.39
C LEU A 238 13.35 14.17 -10.93
N ASP A 239 12.19 13.94 -11.54
CA ASP A 239 12.09 13.90 -13.01
C ASP A 239 12.38 15.27 -13.61
N ARG A 240 11.77 16.32 -13.04
CA ARG A 240 12.02 17.72 -13.42
C ARG A 240 13.46 18.13 -13.13
N GLN A 241 14.04 17.64 -12.02
CA GLN A 241 15.46 17.83 -11.70
C GLN A 241 16.37 17.32 -12.80
N LYS A 242 16.24 16.05 -13.17
CA LYS A 242 17.08 15.43 -14.21
C LYS A 242 17.00 16.22 -15.51
N ARG A 243 15.78 16.57 -15.94
CA ARG A 243 15.51 17.32 -17.18
C ARG A 243 16.14 18.72 -17.18
N THR A 244 15.95 19.47 -16.10
CA THR A 244 16.54 20.82 -15.97
C THR A 244 18.05 20.75 -15.87
N LEU A 245 18.63 19.76 -15.19
CA LEU A 245 20.08 19.58 -15.13
C LEU A 245 20.67 19.21 -16.48
N THR A 246 20.03 18.34 -17.26
CA THR A 246 20.46 18.03 -18.64
C THR A 246 20.43 19.30 -19.50
N PHE A 247 19.35 20.07 -19.43
CA PHE A 247 19.24 21.35 -20.11
C PHE A 247 20.37 22.32 -19.72
N LEU A 248 20.58 22.58 -18.43
CA LEU A 248 21.61 23.53 -17.97
C LEU A 248 23.03 23.05 -18.27
N LYS A 249 23.30 21.74 -18.30
CA LYS A 249 24.60 21.20 -18.73
C LYS A 249 24.90 21.53 -20.20
N LYS A 250 23.87 21.55 -21.07
CA LYS A 250 24.05 21.91 -22.48
C LYS A 250 24.50 23.36 -22.69
N PHE A 251 24.16 24.29 -21.80
CA PHE A 251 24.69 25.67 -21.86
C PHE A 251 26.21 25.67 -21.67
N LYS A 252 26.72 24.84 -20.75
CA LYS A 252 28.16 24.72 -20.51
C LYS A 252 28.89 24.11 -21.71
N GLU A 253 28.33 23.05 -22.29
CA GLU A 253 28.83 22.48 -23.55
C GLU A 253 28.82 23.52 -24.69
N ALA A 254 27.86 24.44 -24.66
CA ALA A 254 27.72 25.52 -25.61
C ALA A 254 28.66 26.72 -25.42
N GLY A 255 29.38 26.78 -24.29
CA GLY A 255 30.16 27.96 -23.90
C GLY A 255 29.31 29.15 -23.47
N GLU A 256 28.03 28.92 -23.15
CA GLU A 256 27.11 29.95 -22.68
C GLU A 256 27.30 30.21 -21.19
N GLN A 257 27.12 31.48 -20.79
CA GLN A 257 27.27 31.89 -19.40
C GLN A 257 25.90 31.98 -18.74
N ILE A 258 25.79 31.40 -17.56
CA ILE A 258 24.56 31.39 -16.78
C ILE A 258 24.71 32.31 -15.59
N PHE A 259 23.72 33.17 -15.39
CA PHE A 259 23.63 34.13 -14.32
C PHE A 259 22.30 33.99 -13.58
N ILE A 260 22.30 34.48 -12.34
CA ILE A 260 21.09 34.82 -11.61
C ILE A 260 21.24 36.25 -11.12
N THR A 261 20.17 37.02 -11.15
CA THR A 261 20.20 38.37 -10.60
C THR A 261 20.23 38.29 -9.07
N ARG A 262 20.63 39.39 -8.44
CA ARG A 262 20.44 39.57 -7.01
C ARG A 262 18.97 39.38 -6.58
N ILE A 263 18.02 39.85 -7.40
CA ILE A 263 16.59 39.75 -7.14
C ILE A 263 16.13 38.28 -7.11
N THR A 264 16.61 37.46 -8.05
CA THR A 264 16.34 36.01 -8.07
C THR A 264 16.92 35.29 -6.85
N ASP A 265 18.14 35.62 -6.43
CA ASP A 265 18.74 35.05 -5.20
C ASP A 265 17.93 35.43 -3.95
N GLU A 266 17.54 36.70 -3.83
CA GLU A 266 16.71 37.19 -2.71
C GLU A 266 15.32 36.57 -2.73
N GLU A 267 14.67 36.50 -3.90
CA GLU A 267 13.39 35.84 -4.09
C GLU A 267 13.45 34.38 -3.65
N PHE A 268 14.48 33.64 -4.07
CA PHE A 268 14.66 32.25 -3.67
C PHE A 268 14.75 32.12 -2.13
N ARG A 269 15.65 32.89 -1.50
CA ARG A 269 15.85 32.84 -0.04
C ARG A 269 14.59 33.21 0.73
N ASN A 270 13.92 34.29 0.33
CA ASN A 270 12.68 34.75 0.95
C ASN A 270 11.56 33.73 0.81
N SER A 271 11.46 33.10 -0.36
CA SER A 271 10.46 32.06 -0.62
C SER A 271 10.71 30.81 0.23
N ILE A 272 11.97 30.35 0.33
CA ILE A 272 12.32 29.24 1.23
C ILE A 272 11.97 29.59 2.67
N LYS A 273 12.37 30.78 3.16
CA LYS A 273 12.05 31.23 4.52
C LYS A 273 10.54 31.23 4.78
N PHE A 274 9.76 31.76 3.84
CA PHE A 274 8.29 31.76 3.93
C PHE A 274 7.72 30.35 4.06
N TYR A 275 8.20 29.39 3.27
CA TYR A 275 7.75 28.00 3.36
C TYR A 275 8.21 27.30 4.66
N ILE A 276 9.40 27.62 5.16
CA ILE A 276 9.88 27.12 6.46
C ILE A 276 9.03 27.66 7.60
N ASP A 277 8.70 28.96 7.58
CA ASP A 277 7.85 29.58 8.60
C ASP A 277 6.42 29.00 8.57
N LYS A 278 5.90 28.68 7.37
CA LYS A 278 4.64 27.94 7.22
C LYS A 278 4.73 26.53 7.79
N LEU A 279 5.79 25.79 7.47
CA LEU A 279 6.04 24.45 8.02
C LEU A 279 6.12 24.50 9.54
N ARG A 280 6.79 25.50 10.13
CA ARG A 280 6.93 25.67 11.58
C ARG A 280 5.59 25.79 12.31
N LYS A 281 4.57 26.37 11.67
CA LYS A 281 3.21 26.49 12.26
C LYS A 281 2.44 25.17 12.27
N VAL A 282 2.77 24.25 11.37
CA VAL A 282 2.00 23.01 11.09
C VAL A 282 2.79 21.75 11.46
N GLU A 283 4.08 21.89 11.77
CA GLU A 283 4.96 20.75 12.04
C GLU A 283 4.52 20.01 13.30
N ASN A 284 4.04 18.79 13.08
CA ASN A 284 3.78 17.83 14.15
C ASN A 284 4.79 16.68 14.03
N PRO A 285 5.65 16.44 15.05
CA PRO A 285 6.61 15.34 15.05
C PRO A 285 5.97 13.96 14.82
N LYS A 286 4.70 13.79 15.17
CA LYS A 286 3.94 12.54 14.99
C LYS A 286 3.45 12.32 13.56
N THR A 287 3.52 13.32 12.69
CA THR A 287 3.11 13.18 11.29
C THR A 287 4.00 12.21 10.54
N SER A 288 3.40 11.18 9.95
CA SER A 288 4.13 10.21 9.14
C SER A 288 4.47 10.79 7.76
N SER A 289 5.76 11.02 7.52
CA SER A 289 6.26 11.39 6.19
C SER A 289 5.97 10.32 5.14
N LYS A 290 5.82 9.04 5.52
CA LYS A 290 5.45 7.96 4.58
C LYS A 290 4.03 8.16 4.06
N VAL A 291 3.08 8.42 4.95
CA VAL A 291 1.66 8.64 4.60
C VAL A 291 1.52 9.91 3.75
N PHE A 292 2.20 11.01 4.11
CA PHE A 292 2.22 12.21 3.27
C PHE A 292 2.68 11.89 1.83
N LEU A 293 3.77 11.15 1.70
CA LEU A 293 4.34 10.81 0.41
C LEU A 293 3.44 9.85 -0.41
N GLU A 294 2.59 9.04 0.21
CA GLU A 294 1.65 8.15 -0.48
C GLU A 294 0.48 8.90 -1.10
N PHE A 295 -0.08 9.89 -0.38
CA PHE A 295 -1.28 10.62 -0.82
C PHE A 295 -0.99 11.97 -1.49
N ARG A 296 0.28 12.36 -1.60
CA ARG A 296 0.63 13.63 -2.26
C ARG A 296 0.28 13.62 -3.74
N SER A 297 -0.31 14.72 -4.18
CA SER A 297 -0.72 14.90 -5.57
C SER A 297 0.35 15.66 -6.38
N LEU A 298 0.95 16.69 -5.78
CA LEU A 298 1.98 17.54 -6.38
C LEU A 298 3.32 17.39 -5.66
N LYS A 299 4.41 17.38 -6.43
CA LYS A 299 5.78 17.46 -5.90
C LYS A 299 6.12 18.93 -5.68
N ASP A 300 6.18 19.34 -4.42
CA ASP A 300 6.41 20.71 -3.96
C ASP A 300 7.41 20.75 -2.78
N ILE A 301 7.58 21.91 -2.15
CA ILE A 301 8.49 22.09 -1.02
C ILE A 301 8.11 21.24 0.19
N HIS A 302 6.81 21.01 0.45
CA HIS A 302 6.33 20.10 1.50
C HIS A 302 6.75 18.67 1.21
N SER A 303 6.58 18.22 -0.04
CA SER A 303 7.06 16.92 -0.51
C SER A 303 8.57 16.78 -0.40
N TYR A 304 9.32 17.85 -0.68
CA TYR A 304 10.77 17.88 -0.55
C TYR A 304 11.20 17.73 0.91
N TYR A 305 10.52 18.42 1.84
CA TYR A 305 10.71 18.28 3.29
C TYR A 305 10.42 16.85 3.77
N HIS A 306 9.27 16.27 3.43
CA HIS A 306 8.92 14.92 3.87
C HIS A 306 9.87 13.85 3.30
N ASN A 307 10.39 14.02 2.08
CA ASN A 307 11.43 13.15 1.54
C ASN A 307 12.75 13.26 2.34
N TRP A 308 13.17 14.48 2.68
CA TRP A 308 14.35 14.73 3.52
C TRP A 308 14.20 14.15 4.92
N ARG A 309 12.99 14.24 5.51
CA ARG A 309 12.66 13.78 6.86
C ARG A 309 12.51 12.26 6.98
N LYS A 310 12.06 11.56 5.93
CA LYS A 310 11.66 10.13 5.95
C LYS A 310 12.65 9.18 6.63
N ASN A 311 13.95 9.47 6.55
CA ASN A 311 15.03 8.61 7.05
C ASN A 311 15.83 9.25 8.21
N LYS A 312 15.33 10.34 8.81
CA LYS A 312 16.07 11.10 9.84
C LYS A 312 15.34 11.08 11.17
N THR A 313 16.11 10.89 12.25
CA THR A 313 15.64 11.00 13.64
C THR A 313 15.56 12.46 14.07
N ASN A 314 16.56 13.28 13.72
CA ASN A 314 16.53 14.73 13.93
C ASN A 314 15.93 15.43 12.70
N HIS A 315 14.86 16.19 12.91
CA HIS A 315 14.05 16.80 11.86
C HIS A 315 13.88 18.31 12.05
N ASN A 316 14.78 18.95 12.81
CA ASN A 316 14.78 20.40 13.00
C ASN A 316 14.70 21.14 11.64
N LEU A 317 13.73 22.04 11.52
CA LEU A 317 13.53 22.87 10.33
C LEU A 317 14.74 23.75 10.01
N GLU A 318 15.53 24.17 11.00
CA GLU A 318 16.78 24.91 10.76
C GLU A 318 17.81 24.06 10.01
N LEU A 319 17.89 22.76 10.32
CA LEU A 319 18.76 21.83 9.59
C LEU A 319 18.25 21.60 8.18
N PHE A 320 16.93 21.63 7.97
CA PHE A 320 16.34 21.53 6.64
C PHE A 320 16.58 22.79 5.81
N GLU A 321 16.43 23.97 6.40
CA GLU A 321 16.76 25.25 5.76
C GLU A 321 18.24 25.30 5.36
N ALA A 322 19.15 24.96 6.29
CA ALA A 322 20.58 24.87 6.01
C ALA A 322 20.88 23.86 4.89
N TYR A 323 20.20 22.72 4.87
CA TYR A 323 20.31 21.73 3.81
C TYR A 323 19.89 22.29 2.44
N ILE A 324 18.74 22.96 2.34
CA ILE A 324 18.28 23.57 1.08
C ILE A 324 19.26 24.63 0.60
N LEU A 325 19.73 25.51 1.49
CA LEU A 325 20.67 26.57 1.14
C LEU A 325 22.03 25.99 0.70
N ASN A 326 22.45 24.87 1.27
CA ASN A 326 23.65 24.17 0.83
C ASN A 326 23.45 23.53 -0.56
N GLU A 327 22.34 22.83 -0.79
CA GLU A 327 22.00 22.27 -2.11
C GLU A 327 21.91 23.36 -3.19
N TYR A 328 21.39 24.53 -2.84
CA TYR A 328 21.36 25.69 -3.72
C TYR A 328 22.78 26.16 -4.09
N LYS A 329 23.68 26.33 -3.12
CA LYS A 329 25.08 26.69 -3.38
C LYS A 329 25.78 25.64 -4.25
N LEU A 330 25.63 24.35 -3.92
CA LEU A 330 26.20 23.25 -4.71
C LEU A 330 25.68 23.22 -6.14
N LEU A 331 24.41 23.56 -6.36
CA LEU A 331 23.83 23.66 -7.70
C LEU A 331 24.52 24.78 -8.50
N LEU A 332 24.69 25.96 -7.90
CA LEU A 332 25.37 27.09 -8.55
C LEU A 332 26.82 26.76 -8.89
N GLU A 333 27.57 26.17 -7.96
CA GLU A 333 28.96 25.77 -8.16
C GLU A 333 29.10 24.71 -9.27
N ARG A 334 28.28 23.65 -9.22
CA ARG A 334 28.33 22.55 -10.20
C ARG A 334 28.07 23.02 -11.64
N LEU A 335 27.22 24.03 -11.80
CA LEU A 335 26.81 24.57 -13.09
C LEU A 335 27.54 25.87 -13.48
N ASP A 336 28.49 26.35 -12.66
CA ASP A 336 29.19 27.64 -12.83
C ASP A 336 28.21 28.82 -13.03
N ILE A 337 27.13 28.84 -12.25
CA ILE A 337 26.13 29.92 -12.28
C ILE A 337 26.62 31.07 -11.40
N LYS A 338 26.72 32.26 -11.98
CA LYS A 338 27.22 33.45 -11.28
C LYS A 338 26.08 34.35 -10.81
N ILE A 339 26.16 34.85 -9.57
CA ILE A 339 25.23 35.86 -9.07
C ILE A 339 25.70 37.24 -9.56
N ASP A 340 24.86 37.91 -10.34
CA ASP A 340 25.11 39.29 -10.77
C ASP A 340 24.57 40.27 -9.71
N TYR A 341 25.48 40.81 -8.92
CA TYR A 341 25.19 41.87 -7.95
C TYR A 341 25.20 43.27 -8.58
N ASN A 342 25.69 43.41 -9.81
CA ASN A 342 25.84 44.71 -10.47
C ASN A 342 24.55 45.10 -11.19
N ARG A 343 23.66 45.75 -10.45
CA ARG A 343 22.38 46.26 -10.95
C ARG A 343 22.62 47.34 -12.02
N PRO A 344 22.05 47.18 -13.23
CA PRO A 344 22.31 48.07 -14.36
C PRO A 344 21.47 49.37 -14.35
N TYR A 345 20.76 49.65 -13.26
CA TYR A 345 19.93 50.85 -13.08
C TYR A 345 19.97 51.31 -11.62
N ASN A 346 19.69 52.59 -11.40
CA ASN A 346 19.58 53.14 -10.05
C ASN A 346 18.12 53.00 -9.56
N GLU A 347 17.90 52.32 -8.43
CA GLU A 347 16.57 52.18 -7.85
C GLU A 347 16.02 53.48 -7.28
N GLU A 348 16.87 54.42 -6.88
CA GLU A 348 16.44 55.66 -6.25
C GLU A 348 15.92 56.68 -7.26
N ASP A 349 16.28 56.50 -8.54
CA ASP A 349 15.88 57.35 -9.65
C ASP A 349 14.38 57.30 -9.90
N LYS A 350 13.78 58.48 -10.07
CA LYS A 350 12.32 58.64 -10.18
C LYS A 350 11.80 58.04 -11.48
N ASP A 351 12.49 58.28 -12.59
CA ASP A 351 12.10 57.80 -13.92
C ASP A 351 12.14 56.25 -13.96
N THR A 352 13.15 55.66 -13.33
CA THR A 352 13.26 54.20 -13.18
C THR A 352 12.11 53.62 -12.36
N LYS A 353 11.71 54.25 -11.25
CA LYS A 353 10.55 53.81 -10.44
C LYS A 353 9.23 53.92 -11.20
N GLU A 354 9.02 55.03 -11.91
CA GLU A 354 7.82 55.21 -12.75
C GLU A 354 7.76 54.12 -13.83
N TYR A 355 8.88 53.80 -14.47
CA TYR A 355 8.94 52.72 -15.46
C TYR A 355 8.66 51.32 -14.86
N ILE A 356 9.20 51.01 -13.67
CA ILE A 356 8.90 49.76 -12.96
C ILE A 356 7.40 49.66 -12.66
N ASN A 357 6.77 50.75 -12.22
CA ASN A 357 5.34 50.77 -11.92
C ASN A 357 4.48 50.57 -13.19
N ASP A 358 4.88 51.12 -14.32
CA ASP A 358 4.22 50.91 -15.61
C ASP A 358 4.32 49.45 -16.06
N LEU A 359 5.50 48.85 -15.95
CA LEU A 359 5.72 47.44 -16.27
C LEU A 359 4.91 46.53 -15.35
N TYR A 360 4.91 46.81 -14.04
CA TYR A 360 4.09 46.11 -13.06
C TYR A 360 2.61 46.17 -13.42
N SER A 361 2.10 47.37 -13.71
CA SER A 361 0.70 47.58 -14.07
C SER A 361 0.31 46.84 -15.35
N SER A 362 1.20 46.82 -16.34
CA SER A 362 1.02 46.09 -17.60
C SER A 362 0.99 44.57 -17.39
N LEU A 363 1.96 44.03 -16.63
CA LEU A 363 2.04 42.60 -16.35
C LEU A 363 0.85 42.15 -15.50
N ASN A 364 0.48 42.91 -14.47
CA ASN A 364 -0.64 42.58 -13.60
C ASN A 364 -1.98 42.55 -14.35
N LYS A 365 -2.21 43.47 -15.30
CA LYS A 365 -3.39 43.48 -16.19
C LYS A 365 -3.47 42.25 -17.10
N SER A 366 -2.33 41.64 -17.44
CA SER A 366 -2.28 40.46 -18.30
C SER A 366 -2.61 39.15 -17.57
N LYS A 367 -2.58 39.15 -16.22
CA LYS A 367 -2.87 37.96 -15.40
C LYS A 367 -4.38 37.76 -15.23
N PRO A 368 -4.87 36.50 -15.20
CA PRO A 368 -6.30 36.21 -15.05
C PRO A 368 -6.83 36.65 -13.67
N ILE A 369 -8.06 37.19 -13.65
CA ILE A 369 -8.71 37.80 -12.47
C ILE A 369 -8.84 36.80 -11.31
N ASP A 370 -9.03 35.52 -11.61
CA ASP A 370 -9.28 34.46 -10.62
C ASP A 370 -8.01 33.99 -9.87
N LYS A 371 -6.83 34.54 -10.17
CA LYS A 371 -5.56 34.22 -9.48
C LYS A 371 -5.03 35.44 -8.76
N PRO A 372 -5.28 35.59 -7.44
CA PRO A 372 -4.66 36.65 -6.65
C PRO A 372 -3.13 36.47 -6.72
N THR A 373 -2.47 37.40 -7.39
CA THR A 373 -1.02 37.33 -7.59
C THR A 373 -0.34 38.09 -6.47
N TYR A 374 0.66 37.48 -5.84
CA TYR A 374 1.42 38.14 -4.79
C TYR A 374 2.22 39.31 -5.38
N PHE A 375 2.03 40.52 -4.83
CA PHE A 375 2.65 41.76 -5.31
C PHE A 375 4.16 41.59 -5.53
N GLN A 376 4.87 41.03 -4.54
CA GLN A 376 6.32 40.86 -4.59
C GLN A 376 6.77 39.95 -5.73
N SER A 377 6.01 38.90 -6.05
CA SER A 377 6.39 37.96 -7.11
C SER A 377 6.32 38.64 -8.48
N THR A 378 5.25 39.40 -8.75
CA THR A 378 5.13 40.19 -9.98
C THR A 378 6.19 41.28 -10.05
N LEU A 379 6.55 41.91 -8.91
CA LEU A 379 7.61 42.90 -8.86
C LEU A 379 8.98 42.29 -9.20
N ASN A 380 9.31 41.14 -8.61
CA ASN A 380 10.55 40.42 -8.90
C ASN A 380 10.67 40.08 -10.40
N ASP A 381 9.58 39.59 -11.02
CA ASP A 381 9.52 39.34 -12.47
C ASP A 381 9.86 40.60 -13.27
N VAL A 382 9.20 41.72 -12.96
CA VAL A 382 9.40 43.01 -13.65
C VAL A 382 10.84 43.51 -13.52
N GLU A 383 11.40 43.46 -12.31
CA GLU A 383 12.76 43.94 -12.06
C GLU A 383 13.81 43.07 -12.77
N ASN A 384 13.59 41.76 -12.85
CA ASN A 384 14.43 40.84 -13.62
C ASN A 384 14.38 41.13 -15.13
N ILE A 385 13.19 41.42 -15.67
CA ILE A 385 13.04 41.82 -17.07
C ILE A 385 13.76 43.13 -17.34
N LEU A 386 13.57 44.13 -16.47
CA LEU A 386 14.26 45.42 -16.57
C LEU A 386 15.79 45.26 -16.51
N TRP A 387 16.28 44.35 -15.66
CA TRP A 387 17.71 44.05 -15.55
C TRP A 387 18.29 43.58 -16.89
N VAL A 388 17.63 42.62 -17.53
CA VAL A 388 18.06 42.09 -18.82
C VAL A 388 17.92 43.15 -19.91
N GLU A 389 16.83 43.93 -19.90
CA GLU A 389 16.59 45.01 -20.84
C GLU A 389 17.71 46.06 -20.82
N LYS A 390 18.13 46.52 -19.64
CA LYS A 390 19.22 47.50 -19.50
C LYS A 390 20.57 46.93 -19.93
N LYS A 391 20.86 45.66 -19.63
CA LYS A 391 22.10 44.99 -20.09
C LYS A 391 22.17 44.81 -21.61
N ARG A 392 21.03 44.86 -22.32
CA ARG A 392 21.01 44.79 -23.79
C ARG A 392 21.44 46.09 -24.46
N GLU A 393 21.47 47.23 -23.76
CA GLU A 393 21.91 48.53 -24.30
C GLU A 393 21.25 48.91 -25.65
N GLY A 394 19.98 48.56 -25.84
CA GLY A 394 19.26 48.80 -27.10
C GLY A 394 19.59 47.84 -28.25
N LYS A 395 20.47 46.85 -28.07
CA LYS A 395 20.73 45.77 -29.03
C LYS A 395 19.60 44.73 -28.97
N VAL A 396 18.51 45.04 -29.64
CA VAL A 396 17.28 44.21 -29.63
C VAL A 396 16.85 43.74 -31.02
N GLU A 397 17.57 44.09 -32.08
CA GLU A 397 17.08 43.91 -33.46
C GLU A 397 16.81 42.46 -33.86
N ASN A 398 17.69 41.54 -33.47
CA ASN A 398 17.56 40.11 -33.73
C ASN A 398 18.31 39.28 -32.66
N ILE A 399 18.09 37.97 -32.69
CA ILE A 399 18.74 37.00 -31.79
C ILE A 399 20.28 36.93 -31.91
N PHE A 400 20.86 37.31 -33.05
CA PHE A 400 22.31 37.28 -33.27
C PHE A 400 23.01 38.43 -32.56
N ASP A 401 22.43 39.63 -32.63
CA ASP A 401 22.99 40.85 -32.04
C ASP A 401 22.67 40.96 -30.54
N THR A 402 21.62 40.26 -30.09
CA THR A 402 21.21 40.25 -28.69
C THR A 402 22.04 39.23 -27.89
N ALA A 403 22.76 39.69 -26.86
CA ALA A 403 23.61 38.83 -26.04
C ALA A 403 22.92 38.24 -24.79
N TYR A 404 21.94 38.95 -24.22
CA TYR A 404 21.34 38.64 -22.92
C TYR A 404 19.90 38.16 -23.04
N PHE A 405 19.53 37.08 -22.34
CA PHE A 405 18.16 36.54 -22.32
C PHE A 405 17.76 36.08 -20.91
N PHE A 406 16.46 35.91 -20.69
CA PHE A 406 15.89 35.40 -19.44
C PHE A 406 15.19 34.05 -19.69
N ILE A 407 15.59 33.00 -18.97
CA ILE A 407 14.95 31.68 -19.05
C ILE A 407 13.90 31.58 -17.96
N SER A 408 12.63 31.50 -18.37
CA SER A 408 11.50 31.22 -17.49
C SER A 408 10.63 30.12 -18.07
N SER A 409 9.88 29.47 -17.20
CA SER A 409 8.87 28.48 -17.57
C SER A 409 7.44 28.98 -17.36
N ASP A 410 7.28 30.26 -17.06
CA ASP A 410 5.98 30.92 -16.99
C ASP A 410 5.54 31.38 -18.38
N ASN A 411 4.47 30.76 -18.88
CA ASN A 411 3.88 31.11 -20.16
C ASN A 411 3.22 32.49 -20.13
N LEU A 412 2.68 32.94 -18.99
CA LEU A 412 2.07 34.27 -18.87
C LEU A 412 3.12 35.37 -19.01
N LEU A 413 4.23 35.24 -18.28
CA LEU A 413 5.35 36.16 -18.37
C LEU A 413 5.92 36.23 -19.79
N ARG A 414 6.12 35.07 -20.44
CA ARG A 414 6.57 35.01 -21.84
C ARG A 414 5.59 35.71 -22.78
N LYS A 415 4.28 35.46 -22.66
CA LYS A 415 3.27 36.08 -23.52
C LYS A 415 3.29 37.59 -23.37
N TRP A 416 3.29 38.07 -22.13
CA TRP A 416 3.34 39.49 -21.84
C TRP A 416 4.59 40.15 -22.46
N ASP A 417 5.78 39.56 -22.29
CA ASP A 417 7.01 40.09 -22.88
C ASP A 417 6.96 40.11 -24.41
N PHE A 418 6.34 39.09 -25.01
CA PHE A 418 6.13 39.01 -26.46
C PHE A 418 5.24 40.15 -27.00
N TYR A 419 4.22 40.56 -26.24
CA TYR A 419 3.28 41.62 -26.63
C TYR A 419 3.76 43.03 -26.31
N ARG A 420 4.79 43.19 -25.46
CA ARG A 420 5.31 44.49 -25.01
C ARG A 420 5.97 45.33 -26.13
N GLY A 421 6.07 44.80 -27.35
CA GLY A 421 6.54 45.54 -28.52
C GLY A 421 8.07 45.55 -28.69
N PHE A 422 8.81 44.82 -27.85
CA PHE A 422 10.23 44.57 -28.10
C PHE A 422 10.43 43.80 -29.41
N THR A 423 11.50 44.14 -30.11
CA THR A 423 11.80 43.56 -31.42
C THR A 423 12.24 42.10 -31.29
N THR A 424 13.09 41.81 -30.29
CA THR A 424 13.45 40.45 -29.86
C THR A 424 13.00 40.23 -28.41
N PRO A 425 12.23 39.18 -28.09
CA PRO A 425 11.77 38.91 -26.72
C PRO A 425 12.93 38.71 -25.74
N ILE A 426 12.70 39.09 -24.49
CA ILE A 426 13.60 38.86 -23.35
C ILE A 426 13.44 37.45 -22.82
N VAL A 427 12.20 36.99 -22.70
CA VAL A 427 11.85 35.73 -22.04
C VAL A 427 11.81 34.59 -23.06
N LEU A 428 12.59 33.55 -22.80
CA LEU A 428 12.62 32.32 -23.59
C LEU A 428 12.23 31.12 -22.73
N LEU A 429 11.48 30.18 -23.34
CA LEU A 429 11.22 28.89 -22.71
C LEU A 429 12.45 27.98 -22.82
N PRO A 430 12.65 27.07 -21.84
CA PRO A 430 13.68 26.04 -21.94
C PRO A 430 13.58 25.22 -23.23
N SER A 431 12.38 24.84 -23.66
CA SER A 431 12.17 24.07 -24.90
C SER A 431 12.62 24.84 -26.14
N GLN A 432 12.37 26.14 -26.22
CA GLN A 432 12.73 26.97 -27.38
C GLN A 432 14.25 27.09 -27.52
N TRP A 433 14.94 27.39 -26.42
CA TRP A 433 16.41 27.46 -26.45
C TRP A 433 17.03 26.08 -26.64
N MET A 434 16.44 25.03 -26.07
CA MET A 434 16.89 23.65 -26.29
C MET A 434 16.77 23.24 -27.77
N SER A 435 15.69 23.60 -28.47
CA SER A 435 15.57 23.37 -29.92
C SER A 435 16.69 24.05 -30.71
N ILE A 436 17.10 25.25 -30.27
CA ILE A 436 18.27 25.94 -30.81
C ILE A 436 19.51 25.12 -30.44
N LEU A 437 19.87 24.95 -29.17
CA LEU A 437 21.07 24.24 -28.71
C LEU A 437 21.30 22.87 -29.36
N LEU A 438 20.28 22.01 -29.36
CA LEU A 438 20.38 20.67 -29.94
C LEU A 438 20.61 20.70 -31.44
N ARG A 439 20.39 21.82 -32.11
CA ARG A 439 20.79 22.02 -33.50
C ARG A 439 22.31 22.18 -33.67
N TYR A 440 22.99 22.81 -32.73
CA TYR A 440 24.40 23.23 -32.85
C TYR A 440 25.40 22.30 -32.14
N PHE A 441 24.93 21.50 -31.17
CA PHE A 441 25.78 20.66 -30.33
C PHE A 441 25.48 19.17 -30.47
N ASP A 442 26.45 18.36 -30.04
CA ASP A 442 26.33 16.91 -30.04
C ASP A 442 25.16 16.46 -29.18
N ARG A 443 24.48 15.43 -29.67
CA ARG A 443 23.16 15.02 -29.19
C ARG A 443 23.25 13.67 -28.52
N THR A 444 22.53 13.56 -27.41
CA THR A 444 22.34 12.31 -26.70
C THR A 444 20.87 11.94 -26.69
N LYS A 445 20.58 10.67 -26.42
CA LYS A 445 19.22 10.18 -26.25
C LYS A 445 18.48 10.90 -25.11
N ASP A 446 19.21 11.26 -24.07
CA ASP A 446 18.69 12.01 -22.91
C ASP A 446 18.28 13.44 -23.26
N ASP A 447 18.87 14.03 -24.29
CA ASP A 447 18.53 15.37 -24.74
C ASP A 447 17.15 15.43 -25.39
N PHE A 448 16.84 14.46 -26.26
CA PHE A 448 15.51 14.36 -26.88
C PHE A 448 14.44 14.06 -25.84
N LYS A 449 14.73 13.19 -24.86
CA LYS A 449 13.83 12.92 -23.74
C LYS A 449 13.57 14.17 -22.91
N SER A 450 14.61 14.96 -22.64
CA SER A 450 14.50 16.23 -21.92
C SER A 450 13.68 17.25 -22.72
N PHE A 451 13.89 17.37 -24.03
CA PHE A 451 13.11 18.25 -24.91
C PHE A 451 11.62 17.93 -24.87
N VAL A 452 11.24 16.68 -25.17
CA VAL A 452 9.84 16.23 -25.19
C VAL A 452 9.15 16.49 -23.86
N SER A 453 9.88 16.33 -22.77
CA SER A 453 9.36 16.52 -21.43
C SER A 453 8.99 17.96 -21.07
N PHE A 454 9.61 18.95 -21.72
CA PHE A 454 9.24 20.36 -21.57
C PHE A 454 7.94 20.70 -22.30
N LEU A 455 7.44 19.81 -23.16
CA LEU A 455 6.17 19.97 -23.87
C LEU A 455 4.97 19.47 -23.04
N ASN A 456 5.20 18.84 -21.89
CA ASN A 456 4.12 18.34 -21.03
C ASN A 456 3.21 19.50 -20.60
N LEU A 457 1.91 19.28 -20.77
CA LEU A 457 0.85 20.22 -20.39
C LEU A 457 0.54 20.09 -18.89
N ARG A 458 0.13 21.18 -18.25
CA ARG A 458 -0.33 21.15 -16.86
C ARG A 458 -1.69 20.43 -16.80
N SER A 459 -1.82 19.38 -16.00
CA SER A 459 -3.12 18.75 -15.71
C SER A 459 -3.86 19.53 -14.62
N ASN A 460 -5.17 19.73 -14.80
CA ASN A 460 -6.06 20.32 -13.79
C ASN A 460 -6.70 19.24 -12.91
N GLU A 461 -6.00 18.14 -12.63
CA GLU A 461 -6.52 17.15 -11.69
C GLU A 461 -6.91 17.84 -10.36
N LYS A 462 -7.93 17.32 -9.68
CA LYS A 462 -8.33 17.74 -8.33
C LYS A 462 -7.22 17.34 -7.35
N LEU A 463 -6.10 18.06 -7.43
CA LEU A 463 -4.86 17.80 -6.74
C LEU A 463 -4.98 18.41 -5.34
N ILE A 464 -4.87 17.55 -4.32
CA ILE A 464 -4.72 18.04 -2.95
C ILE A 464 -3.37 18.75 -2.87
N GLU A 465 -3.38 20.07 -2.70
CA GLU A 465 -2.16 20.85 -2.47
C GLU A 465 -1.39 20.26 -1.29
N GLY A 466 -0.06 20.14 -1.42
CA GLY A 466 0.79 19.56 -0.37
C GLY A 466 0.66 20.29 0.96
N GLU A 467 0.39 21.59 0.91
CA GLU A 467 0.07 22.42 2.09
C GLU A 467 -1.19 21.92 2.82
N LYS A 468 -2.29 21.72 2.10
CA LYS A 468 -3.56 21.21 2.67
C LYS A 468 -3.42 19.78 3.20
N LEU A 469 -2.71 18.92 2.48
CA LEU A 469 -2.43 17.56 2.95
C LEU A 469 -1.63 17.58 4.27
N ASN A 470 -0.67 18.49 4.40
CA ASN A 470 0.12 18.63 5.62
C ASN A 470 -0.73 19.11 6.80
N LEU A 471 -1.64 20.06 6.57
CA LEU A 471 -2.60 20.53 7.59
C LEU A 471 -3.51 19.41 8.07
N ILE A 472 -4.07 18.61 7.15
CA ILE A 472 -4.93 17.46 7.49
C ILE A 472 -4.16 16.44 8.33
N LEU A 473 -2.95 16.09 7.87
CA LEU A 473 -2.10 15.14 8.57
C LEU A 473 -1.67 15.66 9.95
N ALA A 474 -1.40 16.96 10.09
CA ALA A 474 -1.10 17.55 11.40
C ALA A 474 -2.25 17.35 12.39
N GLY A 475 -3.50 17.61 11.96
CA GLY A 475 -4.70 17.39 12.77
C GLY A 475 -4.96 15.92 13.11
N ILE A 476 -4.79 15.01 12.15
CA ILE A 476 -4.90 13.56 12.40
C ILE A 476 -3.81 13.09 13.39
N SER A 477 -2.60 13.63 13.26
CA SER A 477 -1.43 13.23 14.06
C SER A 477 -1.50 13.70 15.51
N GLU A 478 -2.40 14.63 15.83
CA GLU A 478 -2.74 14.93 17.23
C GLU A 478 -3.49 13.78 17.89
N MET A 479 -4.32 13.04 17.13
CA MET A 479 -5.14 11.95 17.65
C MET A 479 -4.44 10.59 17.61
N THR A 480 -3.62 10.32 16.59
CA THR A 480 -2.89 9.07 16.47
C THR A 480 -1.46 9.24 15.95
N SER A 481 -0.53 8.46 16.50
CA SER A 481 0.87 8.39 16.04
C SER A 481 1.14 7.13 15.21
N ASP A 482 0.15 6.24 15.07
CA ASP A 482 0.31 5.00 14.31
C ASP A 482 0.17 5.24 12.81
N VAL A 483 1.09 4.65 12.04
CA VAL A 483 1.21 4.91 10.60
C VAL A 483 0.03 4.31 9.82
N GLU A 484 -0.43 3.11 10.19
CA GLU A 484 -1.53 2.44 9.50
C GLU A 484 -2.87 3.11 9.81
N GLN A 485 -3.07 3.56 11.05
CA GLN A 485 -4.23 4.38 11.40
C GLN A 485 -4.24 5.74 10.67
N GLN A 486 -3.10 6.43 10.60
CA GLN A 486 -3.00 7.67 9.81
C GLN A 486 -3.34 7.42 8.34
N ARG A 487 -2.80 6.34 7.74
CA ARG A 487 -3.10 5.95 6.35
C ARG A 487 -4.59 5.70 6.15
N TYR A 488 -5.22 4.92 7.03
CA TYR A 488 -6.65 4.63 6.96
C TYR A 488 -7.51 5.89 7.05
N LEU A 489 -7.22 6.78 8.00
CA LEU A 489 -7.97 8.02 8.20
C LEU A 489 -7.85 8.97 7.01
N VAL A 490 -6.65 9.11 6.44
CA VAL A 490 -6.45 9.92 5.22
C VAL A 490 -7.16 9.31 4.02
N SER A 491 -7.05 8.00 3.79
CA SER A 491 -7.73 7.32 2.68
C SER A 491 -9.24 7.52 2.74
N ASN A 492 -9.83 7.28 3.91
CA ASN A 492 -11.26 7.46 4.11
C ASN A 492 -11.71 8.92 3.96
N LEU A 493 -10.89 9.88 4.39
CA LEU A 493 -11.19 11.31 4.27
C LEU A 493 -11.17 11.75 2.80
N ILE A 494 -10.23 11.21 2.00
CA ILE A 494 -10.15 11.46 0.57
C ILE A 494 -11.34 10.83 -0.17
N GLU A 495 -11.73 9.60 0.20
CA GLU A 495 -12.84 8.86 -0.44
C GLU A 495 -14.24 9.41 -0.09
N LYS A 496 -14.46 9.94 1.12
CA LYS A 496 -15.81 10.28 1.65
C LYS A 496 -16.23 11.76 1.56
N ASP A 497 -15.67 12.54 0.63
CA ASP A 497 -15.93 13.98 0.38
C ASP A 497 -14.91 14.97 0.99
N PHE A 498 -13.72 15.01 0.39
CA PHE A 498 -12.74 16.11 0.54
C PHE A 498 -13.34 17.52 0.31
N SER A 499 -14.39 17.60 -0.53
CA SER A 499 -15.10 18.82 -0.92
C SER A 499 -16.00 19.43 0.16
N LYS A 500 -16.46 18.64 1.14
CA LYS A 500 -17.30 19.14 2.25
C LYS A 500 -16.48 19.73 3.39
N LEU A 501 -15.24 19.25 3.59
CA LEU A 501 -14.33 19.73 4.63
C LEU A 501 -13.61 21.02 4.18
N ILE A 502 -13.17 21.09 2.93
CA ILE A 502 -12.39 22.21 2.43
C ILE A 502 -13.23 23.02 1.45
N ASN A 503 -14.08 23.90 1.99
CA ASN A 503 -14.43 25.09 1.22
C ASN A 503 -13.12 25.82 0.90
N ILE A 504 -12.93 26.25 -0.35
CA ILE A 504 -11.70 26.84 -0.88
C ILE A 504 -11.19 28.05 -0.04
N ASN A 505 -12.04 28.60 0.84
CA ASN A 505 -11.79 29.73 1.74
C ASN A 505 -11.72 29.37 3.25
N SER A 506 -11.52 28.09 3.61
CA SER A 506 -11.34 27.70 5.02
C SER A 506 -9.93 28.06 5.51
N SER A 507 -9.83 28.69 6.69
CA SER A 507 -8.53 29.05 7.29
C SER A 507 -7.75 27.81 7.72
N ASP A 508 -6.42 27.89 7.72
CA ASP A 508 -5.50 26.80 8.08
C ASP A 508 -5.88 26.12 9.41
N GLU A 509 -6.22 26.92 10.43
CA GLU A 509 -6.67 26.44 11.75
C GLU A 509 -7.96 25.62 11.68
N LYS A 510 -8.93 26.04 10.86
CA LYS A 510 -10.21 25.32 10.70
C LYS A 510 -9.99 23.96 10.03
N ILE A 511 -9.07 23.87 9.08
CA ILE A 511 -8.74 22.60 8.42
C ILE A 511 -8.13 21.62 9.43
N ILE A 512 -7.24 22.10 10.31
CA ILE A 512 -6.63 21.28 11.37
C ILE A 512 -7.71 20.80 12.35
N GLU A 513 -8.56 21.70 12.86
CA GLU A 513 -9.62 21.36 13.83
C GLU A 513 -10.64 20.37 13.26
N GLN A 514 -11.08 20.58 12.02
CA GLN A 514 -12.02 19.66 11.37
C GLN A 514 -11.39 18.29 11.13
N SER A 515 -10.11 18.25 10.73
CA SER A 515 -9.38 16.99 10.55
C SER A 515 -9.21 16.25 11.88
N LYS A 516 -8.96 16.98 12.97
CA LYS A 516 -8.91 16.45 14.33
C LYS A 516 -10.25 15.88 14.79
N LEU A 517 -11.34 16.62 14.58
CA LEU A 517 -12.70 16.19 14.94
C LEU A 517 -13.10 14.93 14.17
N TYR A 518 -12.77 14.88 12.88
CA TYR A 518 -12.99 13.71 12.03
C TYR A 518 -12.22 12.49 12.56
N ALA A 519 -10.90 12.65 12.78
CA ALA A 519 -10.06 11.59 13.31
C ALA A 519 -10.56 11.06 14.65
N LYS A 520 -10.94 11.96 15.57
CA LYS A 520 -11.54 11.59 16.85
C LYS A 520 -12.81 10.78 16.67
N THR A 521 -13.73 11.25 15.82
CA THR A 521 -15.03 10.58 15.59
C THR A 521 -14.86 9.17 15.00
N GLU A 522 -13.97 9.01 14.02
CA GLU A 522 -13.74 7.69 13.40
C GLU A 522 -12.97 6.75 14.34
N LEU A 523 -12.01 7.25 15.12
CA LEU A 523 -11.34 6.45 16.14
C LEU A 523 -12.29 6.03 17.26
N GLU A 524 -13.18 6.91 17.71
CA GLU A 524 -14.22 6.58 18.70
C GLU A 524 -15.19 5.50 18.18
N LYS A 525 -15.58 5.56 16.90
CA LYS A 525 -16.35 4.49 16.25
C LYS A 525 -15.59 3.16 16.20
N GLN A 526 -14.29 3.18 15.91
CA GLN A 526 -13.49 1.96 15.91
C GLN A 526 -13.37 1.38 17.31
N VAL A 527 -13.13 2.22 18.33
CA VAL A 527 -13.06 1.80 19.72
C VAL A 527 -14.40 1.23 20.17
N SER A 528 -15.54 1.85 19.84
CA SER A 528 -16.85 1.32 20.22
C SER A 528 -17.15 -0.03 19.56
N LEU A 529 -16.81 -0.19 18.27
CA LEU A 529 -16.94 -1.47 17.57
C LEU A 529 -16.01 -2.56 18.16
N LEU A 530 -14.79 -2.20 18.56
CA LEU A 530 -13.87 -3.13 19.21
C LEU A 530 -14.35 -3.51 20.60
N SER A 531 -14.83 -2.55 21.41
CA SER A 531 -15.41 -2.82 22.72
C SER A 531 -16.60 -3.76 22.63
N GLN A 532 -17.51 -3.54 21.66
CA GLN A 532 -18.65 -4.43 21.43
C GLN A 532 -18.19 -5.84 21.02
N LYS A 533 -17.12 -5.97 20.22
CA LYS A 533 -16.56 -7.29 19.88
C LYS A 533 -15.93 -7.98 21.09
N VAL A 534 -15.25 -7.24 21.96
CA VAL A 534 -14.65 -7.79 23.19
C VAL A 534 -15.77 -8.25 24.13
N GLU A 535 -16.80 -7.44 24.34
CA GLU A 535 -17.97 -7.78 25.16
C GLU A 535 -18.65 -9.07 24.66
N ASN A 536 -18.89 -9.17 23.34
CA ASN A 536 -19.45 -10.39 22.75
C ASN A 536 -18.54 -11.62 22.97
N LEU A 537 -17.20 -11.46 22.90
CA LEU A 537 -16.26 -12.54 23.16
C LEU A 537 -16.20 -12.92 24.66
N GLU A 538 -16.33 -11.95 25.56
CA GLU A 538 -16.45 -12.17 27.00
C GLU A 538 -17.75 -12.90 27.35
N GLU A 539 -18.88 -12.54 26.73
CA GLU A 539 -20.14 -13.28 26.84
C GLU A 539 -20.00 -14.73 26.33
N GLU A 540 -19.36 -14.92 25.16
CA GLU A 540 -19.12 -16.27 24.64
C GLU A 540 -18.23 -17.11 25.55
N THR A 541 -17.18 -16.52 26.12
CA THR A 541 -16.24 -17.23 26.99
C THR A 541 -16.84 -17.53 28.36
N THR A 542 -17.64 -16.63 28.92
CA THR A 542 -18.39 -16.88 30.17
C THR A 542 -19.45 -17.96 29.98
N LEU A 543 -20.20 -17.96 28.87
CA LEU A 543 -21.12 -19.05 28.50
C LEU A 543 -20.40 -20.40 28.36
N LYS A 544 -19.23 -20.42 27.73
CA LYS A 544 -18.39 -21.63 27.63
C LYS A 544 -17.89 -22.08 29.02
N GLY A 545 -17.46 -21.13 29.87
CA GLY A 545 -17.03 -21.39 31.24
C GLY A 545 -18.13 -21.99 32.12
N GLN A 546 -19.34 -21.42 32.08
CA GLN A 546 -20.51 -21.94 32.80
C GLN A 546 -20.88 -23.36 32.35
N LYS A 547 -20.80 -23.65 31.04
CA LYS A 547 -21.01 -25.01 30.52
C LYS A 547 -19.97 -25.99 31.06
N VAL A 548 -18.69 -25.60 31.10
CA VAL A 548 -17.62 -26.44 31.68
C VAL A 548 -17.85 -26.67 33.17
N GLU A 549 -18.25 -25.65 33.93
CA GLU A 549 -18.49 -25.77 35.36
C GLU A 549 -19.72 -26.66 35.69
N ALA A 550 -20.77 -26.59 34.88
CA ALA A 550 -21.92 -27.50 34.98
C ALA A 550 -21.52 -28.96 34.71
N VAL A 551 -20.62 -29.21 33.75
CA VAL A 551 -20.06 -30.54 33.48
C VAL A 551 -19.19 -31.03 34.66
N ILE A 552 -18.41 -30.15 35.28
CA ILE A 552 -17.61 -30.50 36.48
C ILE A 552 -18.50 -30.83 37.68
N LYS A 553 -19.57 -30.05 37.92
CA LYS A 553 -20.53 -30.32 39.02
C LYS A 553 -21.25 -31.65 38.82
N THR A 554 -21.70 -31.95 37.61
CA THR A 554 -22.34 -33.25 37.31
C THR A 554 -21.37 -34.42 37.45
N ALA A 555 -20.10 -34.26 37.09
CA ALA A 555 -19.07 -35.27 37.31
C ALA A 555 -18.76 -35.51 38.80
N LYS A 556 -18.71 -34.44 39.62
CA LYS A 556 -18.52 -34.55 41.08
C LYS A 556 -19.70 -35.26 41.75
N ASN A 557 -20.94 -34.88 41.45
CA ASN A 557 -22.12 -35.53 42.01
C ASN A 557 -22.16 -37.03 41.70
N LYS A 558 -21.77 -37.45 40.49
CA LYS A 558 -21.66 -38.88 40.14
C LYS A 558 -20.60 -39.61 40.95
N LYS A 559 -19.49 -38.94 41.28
CA LYS A 559 -18.42 -39.52 42.11
C LYS A 559 -18.87 -39.69 43.56
N ASP A 560 -19.58 -38.71 44.12
CA ASP A 560 -20.04 -38.75 45.51
C ASP A 560 -21.13 -39.83 45.73
N ILE A 561 -22.07 -39.97 44.78
CA ILE A 561 -23.09 -41.05 44.81
C ILE A 561 -22.43 -42.44 44.81
N ASN A 562 -21.36 -42.63 44.03
CA ASN A 562 -20.65 -43.92 43.99
C ASN A 562 -19.95 -44.25 45.31
N ILE A 563 -19.41 -43.25 46.02
CA ILE A 563 -18.77 -43.45 47.32
C ILE A 563 -19.80 -43.88 48.37
N GLU A 564 -21.00 -43.29 48.34
CA GLU A 564 -22.09 -43.62 49.27
C GLU A 564 -22.58 -45.07 49.10
N LEU A 565 -22.78 -45.51 47.84
CA LEU A 565 -23.14 -46.88 47.48
C LEU A 565 -22.12 -47.93 47.96
N GLU A 566 -20.81 -47.65 47.85
CA GLU A 566 -19.76 -48.54 48.35
C GLU A 566 -19.79 -48.69 49.88
N SER A 567 -20.19 -47.63 50.60
CA SER A 567 -20.25 -47.63 52.05
C SER A 567 -21.40 -48.48 52.58
N ASP A 568 -22.56 -48.44 51.93
CA ASP A 568 -23.74 -49.21 52.35
C ASP A 568 -23.59 -50.71 52.06
N LEU A 569 -22.96 -51.07 50.94
CA LEU A 569 -22.59 -52.47 50.65
C LEU A 569 -21.66 -53.10 51.71
N LYS A 570 -20.81 -52.30 52.36
CA LYS A 570 -19.97 -52.80 53.46
C LYS A 570 -20.78 -53.10 54.72
N LYS A 571 -21.70 -52.20 55.10
CA LYS A 571 -22.56 -52.38 56.29
C LYS A 571 -23.44 -53.62 56.17
N GLU A 572 -24.00 -53.86 54.99
CA GLU A 572 -24.90 -55.00 54.74
C GLU A 572 -24.18 -56.35 54.82
N LYS A 573 -22.92 -56.41 54.38
CA LYS A 573 -22.08 -57.62 54.52
C LYS A 573 -21.76 -57.95 55.98
N GLU A 574 -21.51 -56.93 56.79
CA GLU A 574 -21.17 -57.09 58.21
C GLU A 574 -22.39 -57.56 59.04
N PHE A 575 -23.57 -56.98 58.77
CA PHE A 575 -24.83 -57.39 59.40
C PHE A 575 -25.17 -58.87 59.13
N ASN A 576 -24.99 -59.32 57.88
CA ASN A 576 -25.25 -60.71 57.48
C ASN A 576 -24.32 -61.73 58.16
N LYS A 577 -23.09 -61.33 58.54
CA LYS A 577 -22.15 -62.19 59.27
C LYS A 577 -22.63 -62.43 60.70
N ASN A 578 -23.08 -61.38 61.38
CA ASN A 578 -23.54 -61.45 62.78
C ASN A 578 -24.78 -62.34 62.94
N LEU A 579 -25.76 -62.24 62.03
CA LEU A 579 -26.96 -63.08 62.05
C LEU A 579 -26.67 -64.58 61.90
N LYS A 580 -25.58 -64.95 61.19
CA LYS A 580 -25.18 -66.35 61.04
C LYS A 580 -24.64 -66.94 62.34
N GLU A 581 -23.83 -66.18 63.08
CA GLU A 581 -23.27 -66.63 64.35
C GLU A 581 -24.35 -66.80 65.43
N GLU A 582 -25.33 -65.90 65.46
CA GLU A 582 -26.44 -65.98 66.43
C GLU A 582 -27.31 -67.23 66.20
N ASN A 583 -27.63 -67.53 64.94
CA ASN A 583 -28.36 -68.75 64.58
C ASN A 583 -27.63 -70.04 64.97
N LEU A 584 -26.30 -70.07 64.86
CA LEU A 584 -25.50 -71.23 65.26
C LEU A 584 -25.62 -71.49 66.77
N LYS A 585 -25.50 -70.43 67.59
CA LYS A 585 -25.62 -70.52 69.07
C LYS A 585 -26.98 -71.07 69.50
N LEU A 586 -28.06 -70.61 68.87
CA LEU A 586 -29.43 -71.08 69.16
C LEU A 586 -29.65 -72.56 68.82
N LYS A 587 -29.02 -73.08 67.75
CA LYS A 587 -29.12 -74.51 67.41
C LYS A 587 -28.42 -75.40 68.45
N ILE A 588 -27.24 -74.98 68.91
CA ILE A 588 -26.47 -75.71 69.92
C ILE A 588 -27.24 -75.79 71.25
N SER A 589 -27.82 -74.67 71.72
CA SER A 589 -28.55 -74.64 72.99
C SER A 589 -29.77 -75.56 73.00
N LYS A 590 -30.54 -75.61 71.90
CA LYS A 590 -31.66 -76.55 71.74
C LYS A 590 -31.22 -78.02 71.76
N GLY A 591 -30.05 -78.34 71.19
CA GLY A 591 -29.48 -79.69 71.20
C GLY A 591 -29.16 -80.21 72.60
N ILE A 592 -28.58 -79.36 73.47
CA ILE A 592 -28.28 -79.70 74.87
C ILE A 592 -29.55 -80.00 75.66
N ALA A 593 -30.58 -79.16 75.48
CA ALA A 593 -31.84 -79.31 76.19
C ALA A 593 -32.49 -80.67 75.89
N LYS A 594 -32.42 -81.14 74.65
CA LYS A 594 -32.94 -82.46 74.25
C LYS A 594 -32.18 -83.61 74.92
N TRP A 595 -30.86 -83.50 75.08
CA TRP A 595 -30.02 -84.53 75.70
C TRP A 595 -30.30 -84.74 77.21
N ARG A 596 -30.69 -83.67 77.91
CA ARG A 596 -31.01 -83.70 79.36
C ARG A 596 -32.41 -84.24 79.70
N ARG A 597 -33.38 -84.22 78.78
CA ARG A 597 -34.76 -84.66 79.04
C ARG A 597 -34.89 -86.08 79.58
N VAL A 598 -33.98 -86.99 79.23
CA VAL A 598 -34.00 -88.40 79.70
C VAL A 598 -33.89 -88.51 81.23
N LEU A 599 -33.32 -87.50 81.92
CA LEU A 599 -33.19 -87.48 83.38
C LEU A 599 -34.52 -87.51 84.12
N TRP A 600 -35.57 -86.93 83.52
CA TRP A 600 -36.91 -86.88 84.13
C TRP A 600 -37.54 -88.27 84.30
N LEU A 601 -37.05 -89.29 83.58
CA LEU A 601 -37.52 -90.67 83.72
C LEU A 601 -36.74 -91.48 84.77
N TYR A 602 -35.44 -91.25 84.92
CA TYR A 602 -34.59 -92.08 85.79
C TYR A 602 -34.78 -91.78 87.28
N ILE A 603 -34.95 -90.50 87.65
CA ILE A 603 -35.04 -90.09 89.05
C ILE A 603 -36.30 -90.66 89.74
N PRO A 604 -37.53 -90.52 89.19
CA PRO A 604 -38.73 -91.04 89.84
C PRO A 604 -38.72 -92.56 89.98
N LEU A 605 -38.24 -93.26 88.95
CA LEU A 605 -38.22 -94.72 88.92
C LEU A 605 -37.30 -95.29 89.99
N SER A 606 -36.14 -94.66 90.21
CA SER A 606 -35.19 -95.07 91.25
C SER A 606 -35.77 -94.89 92.67
N LEU A 607 -36.52 -93.81 92.91
CA LEU A 607 -37.18 -93.54 94.20
C LEU A 607 -38.24 -94.59 94.53
N ILE A 608 -39.06 -94.97 93.55
CA ILE A 608 -40.12 -95.99 93.74
C ILE A 608 -39.50 -97.34 94.11
N LEU A 609 -38.44 -97.75 93.42
CA LEU A 609 -37.77 -99.02 93.69
C LEU A 609 -37.18 -99.07 95.10
N VAL A 610 -36.52 -98.01 95.57
CA VAL A 610 -35.98 -97.94 96.93
C VAL A 610 -37.10 -98.03 97.99
N LEU A 611 -38.23 -97.35 97.75
CA LEU A 611 -39.38 -97.38 98.66
C LEU A 611 -39.91 -98.81 98.87
N ILE A 612 -39.98 -99.63 97.81
CA ILE A 612 -40.44 -101.01 97.89
C ILE A 612 -39.56 -101.84 98.84
N TYR A 613 -38.24 -101.70 98.78
CA TYR A 613 -37.35 -102.43 99.70
C TYR A 613 -37.44 -101.92 101.14
N ILE A 614 -37.58 -100.61 101.34
CA ILE A 614 -37.79 -100.07 102.70
C ILE A 614 -39.03 -100.71 103.33
N LEU A 615 -40.13 -100.81 102.58
CA LEU A 615 -41.36 -101.44 103.07
C LEU A 615 -41.14 -102.93 103.43
N THR A 616 -40.27 -103.66 102.74
CA THR A 616 -39.99 -105.07 103.06
C THR A 616 -39.26 -105.29 104.38
N ILE A 617 -38.41 -104.34 104.80
CA ILE A 617 -37.61 -104.47 106.03
C ILE A 617 -38.41 -104.12 107.28
N PHE A 618 -39.22 -103.06 107.22
CA PHE A 618 -39.80 -102.47 108.43
C PHE A 618 -41.19 -103.01 108.84
N PHE A 619 -41.93 -103.69 107.95
CA PHE A 619 -43.30 -104.16 108.24
C PHE A 619 -43.39 -105.69 108.29
N GLU A 620 -43.69 -106.25 109.46
CA GLU A 620 -43.68 -107.70 109.72
C GLU A 620 -44.97 -108.43 109.38
N GLU A 621 -46.12 -107.75 109.34
CA GLU A 621 -47.41 -108.36 109.05
C GLU A 621 -47.50 -108.84 107.59
N SER A 622 -47.64 -110.16 107.40
CA SER A 622 -47.52 -110.79 106.07
C SER A 622 -48.69 -110.50 105.12
N ASN A 623 -49.83 -110.01 105.63
CA ASN A 623 -51.02 -109.85 104.80
C ASN A 623 -50.91 -108.72 103.76
N ILE A 624 -50.14 -107.65 104.03
CA ILE A 624 -50.04 -106.46 103.14
C ILE A 624 -48.65 -106.34 102.47
N ASN A 625 -47.59 -106.92 103.04
CA ASN A 625 -46.22 -106.74 102.55
C ASN A 625 -45.84 -107.76 101.45
N ILE A 626 -45.96 -107.35 100.17
CA ILE A 626 -45.70 -108.21 99.00
C ILE A 626 -44.27 -108.75 99.00
N GLY A 627 -43.27 -107.92 99.32
CA GLY A 627 -41.89 -108.37 99.28
C GLY A 627 -41.53 -109.29 100.45
N LYS A 628 -42.19 -109.17 101.61
CA LYS A 628 -42.02 -110.14 102.70
C LYS A 628 -42.71 -111.48 102.40
N LYS A 629 -43.87 -111.48 101.74
CA LYS A 629 -44.48 -112.70 101.17
C LYS A 629 -43.55 -113.41 100.19
N LEU A 630 -42.87 -112.66 99.33
CA LEU A 630 -41.87 -113.22 98.42
C LEU A 630 -40.69 -113.81 99.19
N ILE A 631 -40.13 -113.10 100.19
CA ILE A 631 -39.04 -113.63 101.02
C ILE A 631 -39.47 -114.91 101.77
N GLN A 632 -40.67 -114.96 102.36
CA GLN A 632 -41.21 -116.17 103.02
C GLN A 632 -41.41 -117.34 102.04
N SER A 633 -41.82 -117.05 100.80
CA SER A 633 -41.94 -118.06 99.75
C SER A 633 -40.57 -118.56 99.27
N ILE A 634 -39.55 -117.69 99.29
CA ILE A 634 -38.16 -118.06 99.02
C ILE A 634 -37.59 -118.90 100.18
N ASP A 635 -37.91 -118.55 101.42
CA ASP A 635 -37.41 -119.22 102.63
C ASP A 635 -37.99 -120.61 102.86
N SER A 636 -39.19 -120.88 102.36
CA SER A 636 -39.88 -122.19 102.50
C SER A 636 -39.42 -123.25 101.49
N GLN A 637 -38.51 -122.92 100.57
CA GLN A 637 -37.96 -123.86 99.58
C GLN A 637 -36.91 -124.79 100.20
N THR A 638 -36.96 -126.08 99.85
CA THR A 638 -36.09 -127.12 100.43
C THR A 638 -34.72 -127.26 99.76
N SER A 639 -34.46 -126.53 98.66
CA SER A 639 -33.18 -126.54 97.92
C SER A 639 -32.41 -125.24 98.10
N ASP A 640 -31.18 -125.31 98.63
CA ASP A 640 -30.33 -124.14 98.91
C ASP A 640 -29.90 -123.37 97.64
N SER A 641 -29.70 -124.05 96.51
CA SER A 641 -29.32 -123.40 95.25
C SER A 641 -30.45 -122.54 94.69
N MET A 642 -31.69 -123.04 94.77
CA MET A 642 -32.89 -122.30 94.35
C MET A 642 -33.12 -121.07 95.23
N LYS A 643 -32.88 -121.21 96.53
CA LYS A 643 -32.98 -120.11 97.50
C LYS A 643 -31.97 -118.99 97.21
N SER A 644 -30.71 -119.33 96.93
CA SER A 644 -29.68 -118.32 96.56
C SER A 644 -29.99 -117.61 95.25
N PHE A 645 -30.48 -118.32 94.23
CA PHE A 645 -30.86 -117.72 92.96
C PHE A 645 -32.00 -116.72 93.12
N LEU A 646 -33.07 -117.10 93.84
CA LEU A 646 -34.23 -116.23 94.06
C LEU A 646 -33.87 -115.00 94.92
N ASN A 647 -32.99 -115.14 95.92
CA ASN A 647 -32.48 -113.99 96.66
C ASN A 647 -31.67 -113.05 95.77
N THR A 648 -30.83 -113.58 94.88
CA THR A 648 -30.06 -112.76 93.93
C THR A 648 -30.98 -112.00 92.98
N LEU A 649 -32.01 -112.66 92.47
CA LEU A 649 -33.03 -112.03 91.61
C LEU A 649 -33.80 -110.94 92.36
N PHE A 650 -34.09 -111.17 93.64
CA PHE A 650 -34.75 -110.20 94.50
C PHE A 650 -33.90 -108.96 94.75
N TYR A 651 -32.56 -109.03 94.81
CA TYR A 651 -31.71 -107.84 95.02
C TYR A 651 -31.24 -107.15 93.71
N LEU A 652 -31.42 -107.75 92.55
CA LEU A 652 -30.99 -107.20 91.25
C LEU A 652 -31.57 -105.81 90.92
N PRO A 653 -32.85 -105.49 91.21
CA PRO A 653 -33.40 -104.14 91.01
C PRO A 653 -32.66 -103.02 91.78
N LEU A 654 -32.08 -103.30 92.95
CA LEU A 654 -31.27 -102.33 93.71
C LEU A 654 -29.97 -101.95 92.96
N ALA A 655 -29.31 -102.92 92.33
CA ALA A 655 -28.14 -102.63 91.49
C ALA A 655 -28.52 -101.76 90.28
N GLY A 656 -29.70 -102.00 89.70
CA GLY A 656 -30.27 -101.17 88.63
C GLY A 656 -30.49 -99.71 89.04
N CYS A 657 -30.97 -99.47 90.28
CA CYS A 657 -31.07 -98.12 90.84
C CYS A 657 -29.71 -97.41 90.90
N GLY A 658 -28.67 -98.09 91.37
CA GLY A 658 -27.31 -97.53 91.45
C GLY A 658 -26.80 -97.03 90.09
N TRP A 659 -27.01 -97.80 89.02
CA TRP A 659 -26.62 -97.41 87.66
C TRP A 659 -27.40 -96.20 87.14
N MET A 660 -28.71 -96.12 87.39
CA MET A 660 -29.54 -94.98 86.96
C MET A 660 -29.14 -93.67 87.66
N VAL A 661 -28.78 -93.73 88.94
CA VAL A 661 -28.27 -92.56 89.69
C VAL A 661 -26.92 -92.12 89.13
N TRP A 662 -26.01 -93.05 88.83
CA TRP A 662 -24.70 -92.74 88.23
C TRP A 662 -24.82 -92.06 86.85
N GLN A 663 -25.72 -92.56 85.98
CA GLN A 663 -26.00 -91.91 84.69
C GLN A 663 -26.57 -90.50 84.85
N SER A 664 -27.34 -90.26 85.91
CA SER A 664 -27.91 -88.96 86.21
C SER A 664 -26.83 -87.94 86.58
N VAL A 665 -25.89 -88.33 87.45
CA VAL A 665 -24.73 -87.50 87.82
C VAL A 665 -23.86 -87.19 86.60
N ASN A 666 -23.64 -88.17 85.72
CA ASN A 666 -22.86 -87.99 84.50
C ASN A 666 -23.41 -86.91 83.55
N LYS A 667 -24.72 -86.68 83.52
CA LYS A 667 -25.35 -85.65 82.67
C LYS A 667 -25.32 -84.24 83.26
N PHE A 668 -24.95 -84.12 84.54
CA PHE A 668 -24.66 -82.84 85.21
C PHE A 668 -23.16 -82.52 85.25
N ASN A 669 -22.28 -83.49 85.00
CA ASN A 669 -20.83 -83.25 84.93
C ASN A 669 -20.48 -82.28 83.79
N ILE A 670 -19.85 -81.16 84.14
CA ILE A 670 -19.48 -80.05 83.27
C ILE A 670 -18.64 -80.52 82.08
N GLU A 671 -17.72 -81.46 82.29
CA GLU A 671 -16.81 -81.95 81.25
C GLU A 671 -17.58 -82.70 80.15
N LYS A 672 -18.57 -83.52 80.53
CA LYS A 672 -19.43 -84.25 79.58
C LYS A 672 -20.38 -83.31 78.83
N VAL A 673 -20.87 -82.26 79.48
CA VAL A 673 -21.68 -81.21 78.82
C VAL A 673 -20.85 -80.47 77.77
N ASN A 674 -19.60 -80.14 78.09
CA ASN A 674 -18.69 -79.46 77.18
C ASN A 674 -18.32 -80.32 75.97
N ASN A 675 -18.07 -81.62 76.17
CA ASN A 675 -17.86 -82.55 75.05
C ASN A 675 -19.10 -82.65 74.16
N LYS A 676 -20.31 -82.68 74.74
CA LYS A 676 -21.54 -82.70 73.95
C LYS A 676 -21.79 -81.39 73.19
N ASN A 677 -21.38 -80.26 73.75
CA ASN A 677 -21.39 -78.96 73.07
C ASN A 677 -20.48 -78.93 71.85
N LYS A 678 -19.26 -79.48 71.97
CA LYS A 678 -18.31 -79.54 70.86
C LYS A 678 -18.82 -80.43 69.72
N GLU A 679 -19.37 -81.60 70.05
CA GLU A 679 -20.00 -82.50 69.07
C GLU A 679 -21.17 -81.84 68.33
N LEU A 680 -22.05 -81.13 69.05
CA LEU A 680 -23.17 -80.42 68.44
C LEU A 680 -22.71 -79.25 67.55
N ARG A 681 -21.65 -78.54 67.95
CA ARG A 681 -21.08 -77.45 67.17
C ARG A 681 -20.52 -77.95 65.83
N GLU A 682 -19.68 -78.98 65.85
CA GLU A 682 -19.14 -79.60 64.63
C GLU A 682 -20.27 -80.13 63.72
N LYS A 683 -21.30 -80.75 64.31
CA LYS A 683 -22.46 -81.23 63.56
C LYS A 683 -23.22 -80.09 62.86
N TYR A 684 -23.42 -78.96 63.53
CA TYR A 684 -24.18 -77.83 62.96
C TYR A 684 -23.37 -76.97 62.01
N GLU A 685 -22.05 -76.85 62.19
CA GLU A 685 -21.16 -76.19 61.23
C GLU A 685 -21.08 -76.98 59.90
N ASN A 686 -21.04 -78.32 59.97
CA ASN A 686 -20.98 -79.20 58.79
C ASN A 686 -22.32 -79.40 58.05
N THR A 687 -23.46 -78.98 58.62
CA THR A 687 -24.79 -79.12 57.99
C THR A 687 -25.31 -77.83 57.34
N THR A 688 -24.51 -76.78 57.32
CA THR A 688 -24.77 -75.55 56.54
C THR A 688 -24.04 -75.62 55.19
N PRO A 689 -24.73 -75.86 54.05
CA PRO A 689 -24.06 -75.90 52.76
C PRO A 689 -23.68 -74.48 52.34
N TYR A 690 -22.38 -74.19 52.35
CA TYR A 690 -21.81 -73.01 51.69
C TYR A 690 -21.33 -73.43 50.29
N LYS A 691 -22.13 -73.19 49.26
CA LYS A 691 -21.61 -73.04 47.89
C LYS A 691 -21.33 -71.55 47.67
N ILE A 692 -20.07 -71.17 47.79
CA ILE A 692 -19.55 -69.94 47.18
C ILE A 692 -19.02 -70.39 45.82
N ASN A 693 -19.81 -70.23 44.76
CA ASN A 693 -19.23 -70.14 43.42
C ASN A 693 -18.81 -68.68 43.23
N GLY A 694 -17.59 -68.50 42.74
CA GLY A 694 -17.04 -67.20 42.36
C GLY A 694 -17.74 -66.58 41.17
#